data_AF-I0LCZ6-F1
#
_entry.id   AF-I0LCZ6-F1
#
_cell.length_a   1.000
_cell.length_b   1.000
_cell.length_c   1.000
_cell.angle_alpha   90.00
_cell.angle_beta   90.00
_cell.angle_gamma   90.00
#
_symmetry.space_group_name_H-M   'P 1'
#
loop_
_entity.id
_entity.type
_entity.pdbx_description
1 polymer ?
#
loop_
_entity_poly.entity_id
_entity_poly.type
_entity_poly.pdbx_seq_one_letter_code
_entity_poly.pdbx_strand_id
1 'polypeptide(L)'
;MPGTGRKTIVWSRHARRWGHAATALLLALIVAVQPGAASPAQAATTHTAVFEFDLPEGLDRAKAAAWVSEVNDRNPLLSDSLKEEVDSDELDLPGGTADVGWPDFDGQLALTATGLTITVVSDESTSDVGYLGTLGAIAAGAAVGYFVRFACSAAMAYFFALPWQPSQVICSPLGVFLGTFTSQAILIKLRGQERDWREWLGAVGLSLVTAIGPGVWEKYLGPWVRDHGVEMMEGIGAALRAAANGLRWFGRAVGDVATNIGNWFYDNAVDAIAAIQRGATRGGAQRPDLRVMPLGDSITAGVESSDNNGYRDELHDGLSAVWGDDRVTFVGSQTTGTMAENRNEGHPGKRIDEIADLAECTVPQYKPNVVTLHAGTNDANQNFAMWSAPARLRELIDQVLADSPRAVVVVARLLPTGKEGLQARIDAINSALTGMVADLQAQDKHVLLVDTSDIRVSEGLQNDSHPDDGGYAKLGYDFFRGVLAADGRGWLQTPEVVPGNCMRDQPTSPTPTSPVTALGDGWSRLGVIVPGFEGESYRPAFAELNGDNHADYLQVYSDGSFRASINTVGQPGFPEWVDVGTYEPAVDPGLNGGILRMNADEVRFADLNGDGRDDFLAVGGSNSLTRAFLNLPGSDGRLRFVFWGIVFDDVSFSRDNLRFADVTGDGYDDILRVGATGAVHAYINVPNPTDPFTPPTWREKLNWAPGATGASLFNLRFADVDNDKKADYLTVGSNGNVHAYLNRGGKDAGGFEAHLNFANESNYPGELVQFKDISGDGKADYLVVYNQGAVRAWLNRGGNLETTTTALGAGWSRLGVIAPGMPRPATYARTEIAEMNGDKRADYVQIRRDGSIRVGINTEDQPGQPTWLPWGGGTGEFVPTGQRSAVPADPADMGFADSIRFADINGDGRDDFIQLSASGEMEVFYNRLLKADGLPGFVHQVGNIAPVNDVARGDIRFADINGDGRDDYLRVGTAGQVHAYTNTGLASDNPKPVWIEKLNWAPGATGASRNNLRFADVDNDNKADYLTVGSNGNVHAYLNRGGKDAGGFEAHLNFANESNYPGGLVQFKDISGDGKADYLVVYNQGAVRAWLNRGGNL
;
A
#
# COMPACT_ATOMS: atom_id res chain seq x y z
N MET A 1 -39.71 28.76 4.93
CA MET A 1 -39.90 30.11 5.53
C MET A 1 -40.66 29.94 6.85
N PRO A 2 -40.47 30.75 7.90
CA PRO A 2 -39.98 32.15 7.92
C PRO A 2 -38.70 32.35 8.79
N GLY A 3 -37.90 33.42 8.68
CA GLY A 3 -37.99 34.64 7.90
C GLY A 3 -36.62 35.32 7.75
N THR A 4 -36.46 36.03 6.65
CA THR A 4 -35.28 36.79 6.24
C THR A 4 -35.20 38.15 6.95
N GLY A 5 -34.03 38.51 7.47
CA GLY A 5 -33.74 39.84 8.00
C GLY A 5 -32.39 40.36 7.54
N ARG A 6 -32.34 40.98 6.34
CA ARG A 6 -31.20 41.81 5.91
C ARG A 6 -31.13 43.05 6.81
N LYS A 7 -30.03 43.25 7.55
CA LYS A 7 -29.70 44.55 8.14
C LYS A 7 -28.81 45.33 7.18
N THR A 8 -29.31 46.46 6.69
CA THR A 8 -28.54 47.47 5.96
C THR A 8 -27.76 48.29 6.99
N ILE A 9 -26.42 48.21 7.00
CA ILE A 9 -25.58 48.99 7.91
C ILE A 9 -25.36 50.39 7.32
N VAL A 10 -25.75 51.42 8.07
CA VAL A 10 -25.53 52.84 7.73
C VAL A 10 -24.21 53.28 8.36
N TRP A 11 -23.17 53.47 7.54
CA TRP A 11 -21.86 53.96 7.97
C TRP A 11 -21.92 55.36 8.60
N SER A 12 -21.20 55.57 9.71
CA SER A 12 -21.01 56.88 10.33
C SER A 12 -20.17 57.82 9.42
N ARG A 13 -20.34 59.15 9.57
CA ARG A 13 -19.63 60.16 8.76
C ARG A 13 -18.09 60.08 8.88
N HIS A 14 -17.56 59.44 9.91
CA HIS A 14 -16.11 59.25 10.10
C HIS A 14 -15.60 58.03 9.32
N ALA A 15 -16.34 56.92 9.30
CA ALA A 15 -15.99 55.73 8.52
C ALA A 15 -16.04 55.98 6.99
N ARG A 16 -16.99 56.80 6.51
CA ARG A 16 -17.03 57.21 5.08
C ARG A 16 -15.83 58.07 4.65
N ARG A 17 -15.23 58.83 5.57
CA ARG A 17 -14.08 59.70 5.27
C ARG A 17 -12.77 58.91 5.20
N TRP A 18 -12.59 57.91 6.07
CA TRP A 18 -11.49 56.95 5.99
C TRP A 18 -11.58 56.06 4.75
N GLY A 19 -12.80 55.60 4.41
CA GLY A 19 -13.04 54.86 3.18
C GLY A 19 -12.62 55.64 1.93
N HIS A 20 -12.93 56.94 1.85
CA HIS A 20 -12.50 57.78 0.72
C HIS A 20 -10.99 58.09 0.71
N ALA A 21 -10.35 58.26 1.86
CA ALA A 21 -8.90 58.48 1.94
C ALA A 21 -8.11 57.21 1.55
N ALA A 22 -8.52 56.03 2.05
CA ALA A 22 -7.95 54.74 1.66
C ALA A 22 -8.22 54.43 0.18
N THR A 23 -9.42 54.75 -0.33
CA THR A 23 -9.75 54.61 -1.76
C THR A 23 -8.93 55.54 -2.64
N ALA A 24 -8.67 56.79 -2.22
CA ALA A 24 -7.83 57.73 -2.96
C ALA A 24 -6.34 57.31 -2.96
N LEU A 25 -5.84 56.78 -1.84
CA LEU A 25 -4.48 56.22 -1.73
C LEU A 25 -4.31 54.96 -2.59
N LEU A 26 -5.28 54.04 -2.58
CA LEU A 26 -5.26 52.82 -3.40
C LEU A 26 -5.46 53.11 -4.90
N LEU A 27 -6.29 54.10 -5.27
CA LEU A 27 -6.42 54.55 -6.66
C LEU A 27 -5.15 55.28 -7.13
N ALA A 28 -4.49 56.06 -6.28
CA ALA A 28 -3.18 56.64 -6.60
C ALA A 28 -2.11 55.56 -6.78
N LEU A 29 -2.15 54.47 -6.00
CA LEU A 29 -1.28 53.30 -6.14
C LEU A 29 -1.55 52.50 -7.42
N ILE A 30 -2.81 52.29 -7.81
CA ILE A 30 -3.16 51.59 -9.06
C ILE A 30 -2.77 52.40 -10.31
N VAL A 31 -2.83 53.74 -10.22
CA VAL A 31 -2.34 54.64 -11.27
C VAL A 31 -0.81 54.64 -11.35
N ALA A 32 -0.10 54.50 -10.22
CA ALA A 32 1.38 54.43 -10.16
C ALA A 32 1.97 53.11 -10.70
N VAL A 33 1.17 52.04 -10.88
CA VAL A 33 1.61 50.76 -11.48
C VAL A 33 1.50 50.78 -13.02
N GLN A 34 1.78 51.94 -13.63
CA GLN A 34 2.16 52.00 -15.04
C GLN A 34 3.69 52.01 -15.14
N PRO A 35 4.31 50.98 -15.72
CA PRO A 35 5.43 51.20 -16.62
C PRO A 35 4.83 51.32 -18.02
N GLY A 36 4.67 52.57 -18.47
CA GLY A 36 4.67 52.83 -19.90
C GLY A 36 6.03 52.42 -20.46
N ALA A 37 6.01 51.47 -21.40
CA ALA A 37 7.05 51.17 -22.39
C ALA A 37 8.53 51.14 -21.92
N ALA A 38 9.00 49.96 -21.55
CA ALA A 38 10.26 49.47 -22.13
C ALA A 38 9.99 48.08 -22.71
N SER A 39 9.92 47.98 -24.04
CA SER A 39 10.00 46.69 -24.69
C SER A 39 11.38 46.08 -24.38
N PRO A 40 11.53 44.74 -24.30
CA PRO A 40 12.82 44.09 -24.05
C PRO A 40 13.89 44.30 -25.15
N ALA A 41 13.69 45.26 -26.06
CA ALA A 41 14.46 45.41 -27.28
C ALA A 41 15.43 46.61 -27.31
N GLN A 42 15.58 47.41 -26.24
CA GLN A 42 16.49 48.57 -26.25
C GLN A 42 17.52 48.69 -25.10
N ALA A 43 17.56 47.79 -24.12
CA ALA A 43 18.59 47.80 -23.07
C ALA A 43 19.81 46.90 -23.36
N ALA A 44 19.93 46.37 -24.58
CA ALA A 44 21.19 45.78 -25.03
C ALA A 44 22.18 46.90 -25.35
N THR A 45 22.92 47.41 -24.34
CA THR A 45 24.34 47.86 -24.42
C THR A 45 24.87 48.73 -23.26
N THR A 46 24.08 49.15 -22.25
CA THR A 46 24.56 50.20 -21.31
C THR A 46 24.50 49.92 -19.79
N HIS A 47 24.27 48.68 -19.33
CA HIS A 47 24.30 48.34 -17.88
C HIS A 47 23.46 49.25 -16.96
N THR A 48 22.43 49.91 -17.51
CA THR A 48 21.64 50.94 -16.83
C THR A 48 20.16 50.66 -17.07
N ALA A 49 19.37 50.53 -16.00
CA ALA A 49 17.93 50.38 -16.03
C ALA A 49 17.27 51.62 -15.42
N VAL A 50 16.28 52.19 -16.10
CA VAL A 50 15.53 53.37 -15.64
C VAL A 50 14.08 52.98 -15.41
N PHE A 51 13.57 53.25 -14.22
CA PHE A 51 12.20 52.99 -13.79
C PHE A 51 11.52 54.32 -13.51
N GLU A 52 10.41 54.64 -14.18
CA GLU A 52 9.64 55.88 -13.99
C GLU A 52 8.30 55.61 -13.33
N PHE A 53 7.93 56.42 -12.35
CA PHE A 53 6.72 56.30 -11.54
C PHE A 53 5.96 57.63 -11.52
N ASP A 54 4.71 57.68 -11.99
CA ASP A 54 3.91 58.91 -11.92
C ASP A 54 3.50 59.26 -10.48
N LEU A 55 3.66 60.54 -10.11
CA LEU A 55 3.33 61.06 -8.79
C LEU A 55 1.94 61.75 -8.81
N PRO A 56 1.10 61.50 -7.79
CA PRO A 56 -0.27 61.99 -7.77
C PRO A 56 -0.37 63.53 -7.69
N GLU A 57 -1.39 64.09 -8.35
CA GLU A 57 -1.70 65.52 -8.27
C GLU A 57 -2.10 65.91 -6.83
N GLY A 58 -1.23 66.69 -6.18
CA GLY A 58 -1.40 67.14 -4.78
C GLY A 58 -0.18 66.87 -3.88
N LEU A 59 0.82 66.13 -4.37
CA LEU A 59 2.07 65.92 -3.64
C LEU A 59 2.89 67.22 -3.53
N ASP A 60 3.40 67.51 -2.33
CA ASP A 60 4.35 68.62 -2.10
C ASP A 60 5.69 68.30 -2.76
N ARG A 61 5.84 68.75 -4.00
CA ARG A 61 7.00 68.46 -4.85
C ARG A 61 8.31 69.05 -4.31
N ALA A 62 8.25 70.11 -3.49
CA ALA A 62 9.44 70.67 -2.88
C ALA A 62 10.02 69.73 -1.80
N LYS A 63 9.16 69.05 -1.05
CA LYS A 63 9.58 68.04 -0.06
C LYS A 63 10.03 66.74 -0.72
N ALA A 64 9.35 66.31 -1.78
CA ALA A 64 9.80 65.18 -2.57
C ALA A 64 11.19 65.44 -3.18
N ALA A 65 11.46 66.68 -3.63
CA ALA A 65 12.76 67.05 -4.18
C ALA A 65 13.86 67.07 -3.12
N ALA A 66 13.56 67.56 -1.92
CA ALA A 66 14.50 67.53 -0.80
C ALA A 66 14.86 66.10 -0.39
N TRP A 67 13.87 65.21 -0.38
CA TRP A 67 14.08 63.79 -0.09
C TRP A 67 14.90 63.07 -1.16
N VAL A 68 14.60 63.29 -2.45
CA VAL A 68 15.38 62.71 -3.54
C VAL A 68 16.85 63.12 -3.46
N SER A 69 17.11 64.40 -3.14
CA SER A 69 18.49 64.87 -2.89
C SER A 69 19.12 64.15 -1.71
N GLU A 70 18.38 64.05 -0.59
CA GLU A 70 18.89 63.40 0.62
C GLU A 70 19.30 61.94 0.39
N VAL A 71 18.48 61.15 -0.31
CA VAL A 71 18.77 59.73 -0.58
C VAL A 71 19.94 59.57 -1.55
N ASN A 72 20.01 60.41 -2.59
CA ASN A 72 21.12 60.36 -3.55
C ASN A 72 22.45 60.81 -2.93
N ASP A 73 22.42 61.75 -1.98
CA ASP A 73 23.62 62.34 -1.40
C ASP A 73 24.10 61.61 -0.13
N ARG A 74 23.34 60.64 0.37
CA ARG A 74 23.60 59.99 1.67
C ARG A 74 24.79 59.03 1.64
N ASN A 75 24.81 58.10 0.70
CA ASN A 75 25.88 57.12 0.53
C ASN A 75 26.44 57.11 -0.90
N PRO A 76 27.68 56.65 -1.11
CA PRO A 76 28.30 56.58 -2.43
C PRO A 76 27.57 55.65 -3.41
N LEU A 77 26.96 54.57 -2.92
CA LEU A 77 26.09 53.69 -3.70
C LEU A 77 24.64 53.95 -3.34
N LEU A 78 23.78 54.03 -4.36
CA LEU A 78 22.35 54.18 -4.13
C LEU A 78 21.76 52.97 -3.36
N SER A 79 22.25 51.76 -3.62
CA SER A 79 21.85 50.54 -2.89
C SER A 79 22.06 50.67 -1.38
N ASP A 80 23.14 51.33 -0.96
CA ASP A 80 23.49 51.51 0.46
C ASP A 80 22.63 52.58 1.11
N SER A 81 22.33 53.68 0.40
CA SER A 81 21.33 54.65 0.86
C SER A 81 19.97 54.02 1.08
N LEU A 82 19.55 53.13 0.16
CA LEU A 82 18.27 52.41 0.27
C LEU A 82 18.32 51.30 1.31
N LYS A 83 19.45 50.60 1.45
CA LYS A 83 19.68 49.59 2.49
C LYS A 83 19.67 50.21 3.88
N GLU A 84 20.39 51.30 4.07
CA GLU A 84 20.37 52.05 5.33
C GLU A 84 18.99 52.63 5.61
N GLU A 85 18.20 53.01 4.60
CA GLU A 85 16.80 53.38 4.86
C GLU A 85 15.93 52.21 5.33
N VAL A 86 16.25 50.98 4.91
CA VAL A 86 15.58 49.76 5.37
C VAL A 86 16.10 49.35 6.76
N ASP A 87 17.40 49.51 7.01
CA ASP A 87 18.11 49.03 8.21
C ASP A 87 18.12 50.06 9.36
N SER A 88 18.08 51.37 9.08
CA SER A 88 18.18 52.46 10.08
C SER A 88 16.99 52.58 11.04
N ASP A 89 15.95 51.77 10.86
CA ASP A 89 14.80 51.67 11.76
C ASP A 89 14.70 50.32 12.49
N GLU A 90 15.82 49.59 12.63
CA GLU A 90 15.92 48.50 13.59
C GLU A 90 15.63 49.00 15.01
N LEU A 91 14.42 48.74 15.49
CA LEU A 91 14.17 48.57 16.92
C LEU A 91 14.98 47.35 17.35
N ASP A 92 16.17 47.59 17.89
CA ASP A 92 17.10 46.58 18.41
C ASP A 92 16.36 45.58 19.32
N LEU A 93 16.04 44.40 18.78
CA LEU A 93 15.33 43.30 19.44
C LEU A 93 16.00 41.96 19.10
N PRO A 94 16.09 41.01 20.06
CA PRO A 94 16.83 39.77 19.85
C PRO A 94 16.12 38.86 18.84
N GLY A 95 16.81 38.53 17.75
CA GLY A 95 16.33 37.65 16.67
C GLY A 95 16.22 38.30 15.28
N GLY A 96 16.98 39.38 15.01
CA GLY A 96 16.95 40.11 13.74
C GLY A 96 17.53 39.36 12.54
N THR A 97 16.67 39.24 11.52
CA THR A 97 16.86 39.05 10.06
C THR A 97 17.65 37.85 9.53
N ALA A 98 16.98 37.06 8.70
CA ALA A 98 17.65 36.36 7.61
C ALA A 98 18.25 37.41 6.66
N ASP A 99 19.55 37.33 6.46
CA ASP A 99 20.31 38.13 5.51
C ASP A 99 19.80 37.84 4.08
N VAL A 100 18.76 38.57 3.65
CA VAL A 100 18.30 38.56 2.25
C VAL A 100 19.33 39.34 1.46
N GLY A 101 20.38 38.65 1.01
CA GLY A 101 21.56 39.20 0.32
C GLY A 101 21.23 40.43 -0.51
N TRP A 102 21.48 41.60 0.09
CA TRP A 102 21.19 42.89 -0.52
C TRP A 102 22.28 43.17 -1.56
N PRO A 103 21.93 43.34 -2.83
CA PRO A 103 22.91 43.52 -3.88
C PRO A 103 23.41 44.97 -3.93
N ASP A 104 24.70 45.15 -4.16
CA ASP A 104 25.31 46.45 -4.39
C ASP A 104 24.98 46.96 -5.79
N PHE A 105 24.46 48.18 -5.89
CA PHE A 105 24.24 48.86 -7.17
C PHE A 105 24.29 50.38 -7.00
N ASP A 106 24.84 51.05 -8.00
CA ASP A 106 24.84 52.52 -8.06
C ASP A 106 23.61 53.03 -8.82
N GLY A 107 23.36 54.34 -8.77
CA GLY A 107 22.19 54.92 -9.39
C GLY A 107 21.82 56.30 -8.91
N GLN A 108 20.66 56.79 -9.35
CA GLN A 108 20.08 58.02 -8.84
C GLN A 108 18.55 58.00 -8.89
N LEU A 109 17.93 58.59 -7.88
CA LEU A 109 16.54 59.03 -7.92
C LEU A 109 16.46 60.42 -8.57
N ALA A 110 15.44 60.68 -9.37
CA ALA A 110 15.19 62.01 -9.91
C ALA A 110 13.70 62.29 -10.01
N LEU A 111 13.27 63.52 -9.74
CA LEU A 111 11.89 63.91 -10.01
C LEU A 111 11.73 64.34 -11.46
N THR A 112 10.71 63.81 -12.12
CA THR A 112 10.28 64.24 -13.45
C THR A 112 9.09 65.20 -13.38
N ALA A 113 8.66 65.70 -14.54
CA ALA A 113 7.53 66.62 -14.62
C ALA A 113 6.22 65.97 -14.16
N THR A 114 6.08 64.65 -14.24
CA THR A 114 4.89 63.92 -13.77
C THR A 114 5.20 62.94 -12.66
N GLY A 115 6.47 62.58 -12.44
CA GLY A 115 6.82 61.41 -11.65
C GLY A 115 8.14 61.46 -10.89
N LEU A 116 8.58 60.28 -10.46
CA LEU A 116 9.85 59.95 -9.85
C LEU A 116 10.50 58.87 -10.72
N THR A 117 11.74 59.06 -11.12
CA THR A 117 12.55 58.05 -11.81
C THR A 117 13.61 57.49 -10.87
N ILE A 118 13.85 56.19 -10.94
CA ILE A 118 14.99 55.50 -10.32
C ILE A 118 15.85 54.95 -11.45
N THR A 119 17.10 55.40 -11.51
CA THR A 119 18.10 54.85 -12.42
C THR A 119 18.99 53.91 -11.62
N VAL A 120 19.09 52.66 -12.03
CA VAL A 120 19.99 51.64 -11.45
C VAL A 120 21.09 51.36 -12.46
N VAL A 121 22.34 51.49 -12.04
CA VAL A 121 23.54 51.23 -12.82
C VAL A 121 24.27 50.06 -12.17
N SER A 122 24.50 48.98 -12.93
CA SER A 122 25.23 47.80 -12.45
C SER A 122 26.61 47.72 -13.10
N ASP A 123 27.65 47.47 -12.33
CA ASP A 123 29.04 47.31 -12.81
C ASP A 123 29.35 45.89 -13.30
N GLU A 124 28.47 44.93 -13.05
CA GLU A 124 28.61 43.55 -13.56
C GLU A 124 28.08 43.39 -15.00
N SER A 125 28.85 42.68 -15.83
CA SER A 125 28.49 42.35 -17.21
C SER A 125 27.62 41.09 -17.30
N THR A 126 26.41 41.16 -16.76
CA THR A 126 25.47 40.04 -16.87
C THR A 126 24.41 40.34 -17.92
N SER A 127 24.34 39.51 -18.97
CA SER A 127 23.30 39.53 -20.00
C SER A 127 21.98 38.91 -19.50
N ASP A 128 21.75 38.89 -18.19
CA ASP A 128 20.64 38.18 -17.56
C ASP A 128 19.52 39.17 -17.21
N VAL A 129 18.50 39.19 -18.07
CA VAL A 129 17.33 40.08 -17.97
C VAL A 129 16.56 39.82 -16.66
N GLY A 130 16.70 38.63 -16.06
CA GLY A 130 16.08 38.27 -14.77
C GLY A 130 16.73 38.97 -13.57
N TYR A 131 18.04 39.24 -13.62
CA TYR A 131 18.76 39.87 -12.51
C TYR A 131 18.40 41.36 -12.39
N LEU A 132 18.46 42.14 -13.48
CA LEU A 132 18.02 43.54 -13.49
C LEU A 132 16.52 43.71 -13.18
N GLY A 133 15.69 42.75 -13.59
CA GLY A 133 14.26 42.73 -13.24
C GLY A 133 14.01 42.52 -11.73
N THR A 134 14.83 41.68 -11.10
CA THR A 134 14.77 41.42 -9.65
C THR A 134 15.31 42.62 -8.85
N LEU A 135 16.40 43.23 -9.32
CA LEU A 135 16.93 44.48 -8.75
C LEU A 135 15.92 45.62 -8.82
N GLY A 136 15.26 45.79 -9.98
CA GLY A 136 14.21 46.78 -10.17
C GLY A 136 13.00 46.55 -9.26
N ALA A 137 12.61 45.29 -9.01
CA ALA A 137 11.50 44.96 -8.12
C ALA A 137 11.80 45.30 -6.66
N ILE A 138 13.02 45.02 -6.18
CA ILE A 138 13.46 45.35 -4.82
C ILE A 138 13.54 46.87 -4.62
N ALA A 139 14.16 47.59 -5.57
CA ALA A 139 14.28 49.05 -5.53
C ALA A 139 12.90 49.74 -5.59
N ALA A 140 11.99 49.25 -6.44
CA ALA A 140 10.63 49.78 -6.54
C ALA A 140 9.82 49.56 -5.26
N GLY A 141 9.92 48.38 -4.63
CA GLY A 141 9.25 48.10 -3.36
C GLY A 141 9.78 48.98 -2.22
N ALA A 142 11.10 49.17 -2.12
CA ALA A 142 11.69 50.08 -1.15
C ALA A 142 11.20 51.54 -1.33
N ALA A 143 11.20 52.03 -2.57
CA ALA A 143 10.72 53.38 -2.88
C ALA A 143 9.22 53.57 -2.56
N VAL A 144 8.38 52.59 -2.89
CA VAL A 144 6.93 52.62 -2.57
C VAL A 144 6.70 52.57 -1.06
N GLY A 145 7.41 51.69 -0.35
CA GLY A 145 7.29 51.59 1.10
C GLY A 145 7.66 52.89 1.81
N TYR A 146 8.73 53.54 1.37
CA TYR A 146 9.16 54.82 1.91
C TYR A 146 8.19 55.97 1.55
N PHE A 147 7.73 56.04 0.29
CA PHE A 147 6.76 57.04 -0.14
C PHE A 147 5.45 56.95 0.66
N VAL A 148 4.92 55.74 0.86
CA VAL A 148 3.74 55.47 1.67
C VAL A 148 3.95 55.96 3.10
N ARG A 149 5.11 55.66 3.68
CA ARG A 149 5.46 56.09 5.04
C ARG A 149 5.52 57.61 5.17
N PHE A 150 6.13 58.30 4.20
CA PHE A 150 6.22 59.76 4.16
C PHE A 150 4.86 60.41 3.95
N ALA A 151 4.09 59.96 2.97
CA ALA A 151 2.75 60.47 2.67
C ALA A 151 1.79 60.24 3.84
N CYS A 152 1.84 59.06 4.46
CA CYS A 152 1.12 58.72 5.68
C CYS A 152 1.51 59.67 6.82
N SER A 153 2.80 59.88 7.07
CA SER A 153 3.28 60.74 8.16
C SER A 153 2.93 62.22 7.93
N ALA A 154 3.04 62.70 6.69
CA ALA A 154 2.66 64.06 6.31
C ALA A 154 1.15 64.28 6.43
N ALA A 155 0.32 63.30 6.04
CA ALA A 155 -1.12 63.34 6.24
C ALA A 155 -1.48 63.31 7.73
N MET A 156 -0.79 62.50 8.54
CA MET A 156 -0.99 62.43 9.98
C MET A 156 -0.65 63.76 10.67
N ALA A 157 0.45 64.40 10.26
CA ALA A 157 0.82 65.73 10.74
C ALA A 157 -0.17 66.82 10.30
N TYR A 158 -0.63 66.79 9.05
CA TYR A 158 -1.52 67.82 8.49
C TYR A 158 -2.96 67.73 9.00
N PHE A 159 -3.53 66.53 9.06
CA PHE A 159 -4.95 66.32 9.43
C PHE A 159 -5.17 66.12 10.92
N PHE A 160 -4.16 65.63 11.65
CA PHE A 160 -4.31 65.26 13.06
C PHE A 160 -3.36 66.02 13.99
N ALA A 161 -2.55 66.97 13.47
CA ALA A 161 -1.58 67.77 14.22
C ALA A 161 -0.63 66.93 15.09
N LEU A 162 -0.38 65.67 14.69
CA LEU A 162 0.53 64.77 15.39
C LEU A 162 1.98 65.12 15.03
N PRO A 163 2.91 65.17 16.00
CA PRO A 163 4.32 65.33 15.72
C PRO A 163 4.83 64.18 14.84
N TRP A 164 5.83 64.45 14.02
CA TRP A 164 6.32 63.52 12.99
C TRP A 164 6.81 62.17 13.54
N GLN A 165 7.26 62.14 14.81
CA GLN A 165 7.79 60.95 15.49
C GLN A 165 6.69 59.91 15.83
N PRO A 166 5.59 60.23 16.53
CA PRO A 166 4.53 59.26 16.82
C PRO A 166 3.77 58.77 15.57
N SER A 167 3.75 59.51 14.45
CA SER A 167 3.15 59.00 13.20
C SER A 167 3.96 57.85 12.59
N GLN A 168 5.27 57.75 12.86
CA GLN A 168 6.11 56.66 12.35
C GLN A 168 5.67 55.28 12.87
N VAL A 169 5.15 55.20 14.10
CA VAL A 169 4.69 53.93 14.70
C VAL A 169 3.59 53.25 13.87
N ILE A 170 2.80 54.02 13.13
CA ILE A 170 1.72 53.51 12.27
C ILE A 170 2.18 53.48 10.81
N CYS A 171 2.91 54.51 10.37
CA CYS A 171 3.25 54.69 8.98
C CYS A 171 4.44 53.82 8.53
N SER A 172 5.35 53.43 9.43
CA SER A 172 6.49 52.56 9.09
C SER A 172 6.05 51.12 8.78
N PRO A 173 5.27 50.43 9.64
CA PRO A 173 4.76 49.09 9.31
C PRO A 173 3.93 49.05 8.03
N LEU A 174 3.12 50.09 7.79
CA LEU A 174 2.33 50.21 6.57
C LEU A 174 3.20 50.40 5.32
N GLY A 175 4.30 51.16 5.45
CA GLY A 175 5.32 51.30 4.42
C GLY A 175 5.99 49.96 4.11
N VAL A 176 6.45 49.24 5.14
CA VAL A 176 7.12 47.93 4.95
C VAL A 176 6.17 46.91 4.32
N PHE A 177 4.92 46.82 4.80
CA PHE A 177 3.92 45.92 4.22
C PHE A 177 3.71 46.20 2.72
N LEU A 178 3.43 47.46 2.37
CA LEU A 178 3.13 47.83 0.98
C LEU A 178 4.36 47.80 0.07
N GLY A 179 5.56 48.05 0.63
CA GLY A 179 6.81 47.89 -0.09
C GLY A 179 7.09 46.43 -0.46
N THR A 180 7.06 45.53 0.53
CA THR A 180 7.26 44.08 0.30
C THR A 180 6.22 43.51 -0.64
N PHE A 181 4.94 43.88 -0.47
CA PHE A 181 3.87 43.41 -1.36
C PHE A 181 4.07 43.89 -2.79
N THR A 182 4.54 45.12 -2.98
CA THR A 182 4.82 45.68 -4.31
C THR A 182 5.97 44.93 -5.00
N SER A 183 7.05 44.63 -4.28
CA SER A 183 8.15 43.81 -4.81
C SER A 183 7.65 42.45 -5.30
N GLN A 184 6.86 41.75 -4.47
CA GLN A 184 6.34 40.42 -4.80
C GLN A 184 5.35 40.48 -5.98
N ALA A 185 4.48 41.49 -6.03
CA ALA A 185 3.54 41.69 -7.14
C ALA A 185 4.27 41.91 -8.48
N ILE A 186 5.38 42.64 -8.49
CA ILE A 186 6.20 42.85 -9.68
C ILE A 186 6.87 41.54 -10.10
N LEU A 187 7.39 40.75 -9.15
CA LEU A 187 8.02 39.46 -9.44
C LEU A 187 7.01 38.44 -10.00
N ILE A 188 5.82 38.33 -9.41
CA ILE A 188 4.73 37.46 -9.92
C ILE A 188 4.41 37.81 -11.37
N LYS A 189 4.36 39.09 -11.71
CA LYS A 189 4.10 39.57 -13.07
C LYS A 189 5.26 39.33 -14.03
N LEU A 190 6.51 39.53 -13.59
CA LEU A 190 7.69 39.22 -14.40
C LEU A 190 7.81 37.73 -14.72
N ARG A 191 7.29 36.87 -13.83
CA ARG A 191 7.21 35.41 -14.01
C ARG A 191 5.96 34.94 -14.78
N GLY A 192 5.00 35.83 -15.07
CA GLY A 192 3.75 35.48 -15.76
C GLY A 192 2.77 34.63 -14.92
N GLN A 193 2.87 34.68 -13.59
CA GLN A 193 2.07 33.88 -12.65
C GLN A 193 0.85 34.65 -12.12
N GLU A 194 0.37 35.69 -12.79
CA GLU A 194 -0.68 36.58 -12.26
C GLU A 194 -2.04 35.90 -12.01
N ARG A 195 -2.26 34.71 -12.56
CA ARG A 195 -3.47 33.90 -12.37
C ARG A 195 -3.36 32.87 -11.25
N ASP A 196 -2.17 32.67 -10.71
CA ASP A 196 -1.93 31.74 -9.62
C ASP A 196 -2.17 32.44 -8.28
N TRP A 197 -3.27 32.08 -7.62
CA TRP A 197 -3.66 32.69 -6.36
C TRP A 197 -2.74 32.27 -5.20
N ARG A 198 -2.02 31.14 -5.32
CA ARG A 198 -1.07 30.64 -4.30
C ARG A 198 0.09 31.62 -4.13
N GLU A 199 0.62 32.15 -5.24
CA GLU A 199 1.68 33.16 -5.26
C GLU A 199 1.23 34.48 -4.61
N TRP A 200 -0.02 34.90 -4.86
CA TRP A 200 -0.58 36.10 -4.21
C TRP A 200 -0.82 35.91 -2.71
N LEU A 201 -1.20 34.70 -2.27
CA LEU A 201 -1.36 34.38 -0.86
C LEU A 201 0.00 34.39 -0.13
N GLY A 202 1.03 33.80 -0.75
CA GLY A 202 2.41 33.86 -0.28
C GLY A 202 2.93 35.30 -0.19
N ALA A 203 2.63 36.14 -1.19
CA ALA A 203 3.01 37.56 -1.19
C ALA A 203 2.38 38.33 -0.03
N VAL A 204 1.10 38.10 0.28
CA VAL A 204 0.43 38.74 1.43
C VAL A 204 1.00 38.22 2.75
N GLY A 205 1.22 36.90 2.87
CA GLY A 205 1.80 36.29 4.06
C GLY A 205 3.19 36.84 4.38
N LEU A 206 4.07 36.86 3.40
CA LEU A 206 5.43 37.40 3.53
C LEU A 206 5.43 38.89 3.91
N SER A 207 4.53 39.68 3.30
CA SER A 207 4.39 41.12 3.58
C SER A 207 3.90 41.42 5.00
N LEU A 208 2.99 40.59 5.52
CA LEU A 208 2.51 40.71 6.90
C LEU A 208 3.61 40.35 7.92
N VAL A 209 4.41 39.32 7.65
CA VAL A 209 5.50 38.88 8.52
C VAL A 209 6.62 39.93 8.59
N THR A 210 7.00 40.51 7.45
CA THR A 210 8.04 41.55 7.39
C THR A 210 7.61 42.87 8.03
N ALA A 211 6.32 43.22 8.00
CA ALA A 211 5.86 44.53 8.43
C ALA A 211 5.77 44.77 9.93
N ILE A 212 5.59 43.73 10.76
CA ILE A 212 4.90 43.97 12.04
C ILE A 212 5.81 43.99 13.26
N GLY A 213 6.76 43.08 13.45
CA GLY A 213 7.54 43.03 14.69
C GLY A 213 6.68 42.80 15.98
N PRO A 214 7.14 42.01 16.97
CA PRO A 214 6.28 41.62 18.10
C PRO A 214 5.77 42.78 18.99
N GLY A 215 6.57 43.84 19.16
CA GLY A 215 6.29 44.88 20.17
C GLY A 215 5.23 45.93 19.78
N VAL A 216 5.05 46.21 18.49
CA VAL A 216 4.07 47.21 18.01
C VAL A 216 2.66 46.59 17.94
N TRP A 217 2.61 45.28 17.66
CA TRP A 217 1.37 44.51 17.61
C TRP A 217 0.60 44.55 18.93
N GLU A 218 1.24 44.21 20.05
CA GLU A 218 0.52 44.05 21.31
C GLU A 218 -0.06 45.35 21.87
N LYS A 219 0.61 46.49 21.62
CA LYS A 219 0.31 47.74 22.33
C LYS A 219 -0.68 48.66 21.61
N TYR A 220 -0.71 48.65 20.28
CA TYR A 220 -1.51 49.62 19.52
C TYR A 220 -2.36 48.96 18.43
N LEU A 221 -1.78 48.06 17.65
CA LEU A 221 -2.45 47.45 16.48
C LEU A 221 -3.41 46.31 16.87
N GLY A 222 -3.01 45.44 17.80
CA GLY A 222 -3.81 44.28 18.23
C GLY A 222 -5.19 44.64 18.77
N PRO A 223 -5.34 45.63 19.66
CA PRO A 223 -6.65 46.10 20.11
C PRO A 223 -7.47 46.74 18.96
N TRP A 224 -6.83 47.55 18.12
CA TRP A 224 -7.51 48.24 17.02
C TRP A 224 -8.03 47.28 15.94
N VAL A 225 -7.21 46.29 15.55
CA VAL A 225 -7.56 45.22 14.60
C VAL A 225 -8.64 44.30 15.18
N ARG A 226 -8.64 44.07 16.50
CA ARG A 226 -9.69 43.32 17.20
C ARG A 226 -11.04 44.01 17.13
N ASP A 227 -11.04 45.33 17.25
CA ASP A 227 -12.28 46.10 17.35
C ASP A 227 -12.82 46.55 15.97
N HIS A 228 -11.96 46.71 14.95
CA HIS A 228 -12.35 47.30 13.65
C HIS A 228 -11.83 46.54 12.41
N GLY A 229 -11.06 45.46 12.58
CA GLY A 229 -10.36 44.78 11.48
C GLY A 229 -11.28 44.11 10.46
N VAL A 230 -12.39 43.50 10.90
CA VAL A 230 -13.37 42.87 10.00
C VAL A 230 -14.11 43.93 9.19
N GLU A 231 -14.56 45.02 9.83
CA GLU A 231 -15.23 46.13 9.13
C GLU A 231 -14.33 46.83 8.11
N MET A 232 -13.02 46.91 8.39
CA MET A 232 -12.02 47.43 7.46
C MET A 232 -11.87 46.54 6.22
N MET A 233 -11.72 45.21 6.41
CA MET A 233 -11.51 44.24 5.33
C MET A 233 -12.76 44.08 4.45
N GLU A 234 -13.95 44.05 5.07
CA GLU A 234 -15.22 44.12 4.35
C GLU A 234 -15.38 45.45 3.59
N GLY A 235 -14.94 46.57 4.19
CA GLY A 235 -14.94 47.88 3.55
C GLY A 235 -14.02 47.95 2.31
N ILE A 236 -12.83 47.34 2.39
CA ILE A 236 -11.86 47.24 1.29
C ILE A 236 -12.42 46.35 0.17
N GLY A 237 -12.98 45.18 0.51
CA GLY A 237 -13.59 44.28 -0.47
C GLY A 237 -14.80 44.91 -1.17
N ALA A 238 -15.66 45.62 -0.41
CA ALA A 238 -16.78 46.36 -0.98
C ALA A 238 -16.34 47.50 -1.92
N ALA A 239 -15.26 48.20 -1.59
CA ALA A 239 -14.70 49.27 -2.42
C ALA A 239 -14.09 48.73 -3.72
N LEU A 240 -13.35 47.63 -3.68
CA LEU A 240 -12.78 46.94 -4.85
C LEU A 240 -13.87 46.39 -5.78
N ARG A 241 -14.90 45.75 -5.20
CA ARG A 241 -16.10 45.30 -5.93
C ARG A 241 -16.83 46.47 -6.60
N ALA A 242 -16.93 47.63 -5.92
CA ALA A 242 -17.58 48.83 -6.47
C ALA A 242 -16.77 49.50 -7.58
N ALA A 243 -15.44 49.51 -7.47
CA ALA A 243 -14.52 50.08 -8.47
C ALA A 243 -14.38 49.19 -9.73
N ALA A 244 -14.63 47.89 -9.61
CA ALA A 244 -14.47 46.92 -10.69
C ALA A 244 -15.26 47.28 -11.97
N ASN A 245 -16.45 47.87 -11.85
CA ASN A 245 -17.25 48.26 -13.02
C ASN A 245 -16.66 49.45 -13.79
N GLY A 246 -15.99 50.38 -13.12
CA GLY A 246 -15.24 51.46 -13.79
C GLY A 246 -13.96 50.93 -14.45
N LEU A 247 -13.32 49.94 -13.84
CA LEU A 247 -12.09 49.31 -14.33
C LEU A 247 -12.30 48.40 -15.55
N ARG A 248 -13.50 47.81 -15.70
CA ARG A 248 -13.89 47.03 -16.90
C ARG A 248 -13.82 47.85 -18.20
N TRP A 249 -13.92 49.19 -18.12
CA TRP A 249 -13.77 50.08 -19.28
C TRP A 249 -12.32 50.13 -19.80
N PHE A 250 -11.33 49.92 -18.93
CA PHE A 250 -9.90 49.89 -19.27
C PHE A 250 -9.39 48.48 -19.63
N GLY A 251 -10.21 47.44 -19.43
CA GLY A 251 -9.94 46.06 -19.83
C GLY A 251 -10.69 45.05 -18.95
N ARG A 252 -11.35 44.06 -19.57
CA ARG A 252 -12.19 43.09 -18.82
C ARG A 252 -11.41 42.31 -17.77
N ALA A 253 -10.20 41.85 -18.12
CA ALA A 253 -9.33 41.10 -17.21
C ALA A 253 -9.00 41.88 -15.92
N VAL A 254 -8.77 43.20 -16.03
CA VAL A 254 -8.44 44.04 -14.87
C VAL A 254 -9.68 44.23 -13.97
N GLY A 255 -10.85 44.42 -14.57
CA GLY A 255 -12.10 44.49 -13.85
C GLY A 255 -12.49 43.17 -13.17
N ASP A 256 -12.20 42.03 -13.80
CA ASP A 256 -12.47 40.69 -13.26
C ASP A 256 -11.51 40.35 -12.11
N VAL A 257 -10.22 40.67 -12.24
CA VAL A 257 -9.24 40.51 -11.15
C VAL A 257 -9.60 41.37 -9.93
N ALA A 258 -9.98 42.64 -10.14
CA ALA A 258 -10.44 43.50 -9.05
C ALA A 258 -11.74 42.99 -8.39
N THR A 259 -12.63 42.39 -9.18
CA THR A 259 -13.87 41.76 -8.68
C THR A 259 -13.53 40.55 -7.81
N ASN A 260 -12.61 39.69 -8.26
CA ASN A 260 -12.25 38.46 -7.57
C ASN A 260 -11.48 38.72 -6.28
N ILE A 261 -10.52 39.66 -6.30
CA ILE A 261 -9.80 40.09 -5.10
C ILE A 261 -10.76 40.76 -4.10
N GLY A 262 -11.62 41.65 -4.60
CA GLY A 262 -12.66 42.27 -3.78
C GLY A 262 -13.65 41.25 -3.21
N ASN A 263 -13.91 40.15 -3.94
CA ASN A 263 -14.73 39.06 -3.46
C ASN A 263 -14.09 38.34 -2.29
N TRP A 264 -12.81 37.97 -2.44
CA TRP A 264 -12.04 37.29 -1.42
C TRP A 264 -11.90 38.08 -0.11
N PHE A 265 -11.54 39.37 -0.17
CA PHE A 265 -11.37 40.19 1.06
C PHE A 265 -12.64 40.33 1.88
N TYR A 266 -13.80 40.38 1.22
CA TYR A 266 -15.09 40.52 1.87
C TYR A 266 -15.62 39.18 2.40
N ASP A 267 -15.39 38.08 1.66
CA ASP A 267 -15.91 36.76 2.05
C ASP A 267 -15.04 36.07 3.11
N ASN A 268 -13.75 36.44 3.23
CA ASN A 268 -12.78 35.82 4.15
C ASN A 268 -12.30 36.78 5.26
N ALA A 269 -12.96 37.93 5.44
CA ALA A 269 -12.56 38.99 6.39
C ALA A 269 -12.43 38.48 7.84
N VAL A 270 -13.37 37.63 8.28
CA VAL A 270 -13.40 37.11 9.66
C VAL A 270 -12.28 36.10 9.89
N ASP A 271 -12.03 35.21 8.94
CA ASP A 271 -11.05 34.13 9.05
C ASP A 271 -9.62 34.65 8.94
N ALA A 272 -9.37 35.63 8.06
CA ALA A 272 -8.08 36.30 7.93
C ALA A 272 -7.71 37.08 9.20
N ILE A 273 -8.65 37.85 9.77
CA ILE A 273 -8.41 38.62 11.00
C ILE A 273 -8.21 37.68 12.21
N ALA A 274 -8.94 36.57 12.27
CA ALA A 274 -8.77 35.57 13.33
C ALA A 274 -7.42 34.84 13.23
N ALA A 275 -6.92 34.57 12.02
CA ALA A 275 -5.58 34.02 11.79
C ALA A 275 -4.48 35.03 12.20
N ILE A 276 -4.65 36.30 11.84
CA ILE A 276 -3.72 37.39 12.21
C ILE A 276 -3.69 37.60 13.73
N GLN A 277 -4.85 37.60 14.41
CA GLN A 277 -4.93 37.73 15.87
C GLN A 277 -4.24 36.58 16.60
N ARG A 278 -4.39 35.34 16.09
CA ARG A 278 -3.80 34.14 16.70
C ARG A 278 -2.31 34.00 16.45
N GLY A 279 -1.84 34.37 15.25
CA GLY A 279 -0.42 34.38 14.90
C GLY A 279 0.40 35.32 15.78
N ALA A 280 -0.21 36.41 16.24
CA ALA A 280 0.48 37.44 16.96
C ALA A 280 0.37 37.34 18.50
N THR A 281 -0.55 36.52 19.05
CA THR A 281 -0.57 36.16 20.48
C THR A 281 0.45 35.10 20.91
N ARG A 282 1.22 34.52 19.98
CA ARG A 282 2.22 33.47 20.27
C ARG A 282 3.62 33.81 19.79
N GLY A 283 3.98 35.09 19.80
CA GLY A 283 5.38 35.52 19.70
C GLY A 283 6.14 35.17 20.98
N GLY A 284 6.45 33.89 21.19
CA GLY A 284 7.30 33.45 22.31
C GLY A 284 7.23 31.97 22.71
N ALA A 285 6.28 31.17 22.22
CA ALA A 285 6.22 29.73 22.47
C ALA A 285 6.44 28.96 21.17
N GLN A 286 7.47 28.10 21.12
CA GLN A 286 7.67 27.21 19.97
C GLN A 286 6.44 26.33 19.77
N ARG A 287 5.79 26.44 18.60
CA ARG A 287 4.70 25.54 18.18
C ARG A 287 5.24 24.10 18.14
N PRO A 288 4.45 23.05 18.40
CA PRO A 288 4.91 21.68 18.21
C PRO A 288 5.11 21.34 16.73
N ASP A 289 6.05 20.44 16.42
CA ASP A 289 6.17 19.83 15.09
C ASP A 289 4.89 19.04 14.77
N LEU A 290 4.59 18.88 13.48
CA LEU A 290 3.40 18.15 13.03
C LEU A 290 3.81 16.82 12.38
N ARG A 291 3.26 15.74 12.92
CA ARG A 291 3.24 14.42 12.29
C ARG A 291 1.79 14.10 11.91
N VAL A 292 1.48 14.35 10.65
CA VAL A 292 0.13 14.33 10.10
C VAL A 292 -0.13 12.96 9.46
N MET A 293 -1.20 12.28 9.87
CA MET A 293 -1.69 11.09 9.17
C MET A 293 -3.00 11.41 8.45
N PRO A 294 -2.97 11.52 7.10
CA PRO A 294 -4.18 11.49 6.31
C PRO A 294 -4.77 10.08 6.34
N LEU A 295 -5.84 9.86 7.10
CA LEU A 295 -6.51 8.58 7.28
C LEU A 295 -7.87 8.58 6.55
N GLY A 296 -8.15 7.58 5.72
CA GLY A 296 -9.47 7.51 5.09
C GLY A 296 -9.56 6.61 3.88
N ASP A 297 -10.54 6.91 3.02
CA ASP A 297 -10.83 6.16 1.81
C ASP A 297 -10.08 6.68 0.57
N SER A 298 -10.60 6.40 -0.64
CA SER A 298 -10.01 6.84 -1.92
C SER A 298 -9.87 8.35 -2.06
N ILE A 299 -10.74 9.14 -1.40
CA ILE A 299 -10.63 10.60 -1.36
C ILE A 299 -9.36 11.00 -0.59
N THR A 300 -9.03 10.28 0.49
CA THR A 300 -7.77 10.46 1.20
C THR A 300 -6.57 9.95 0.42
N ALA A 301 -6.71 8.96 -0.47
CA ALA A 301 -5.64 8.50 -1.36
C ALA A 301 -5.38 9.43 -2.56
N GLY A 302 -6.35 10.28 -2.92
CA GLY A 302 -6.26 11.26 -4.00
C GLY A 302 -6.74 10.78 -5.37
N VAL A 303 -7.58 9.74 -5.41
CA VAL A 303 -8.10 9.14 -6.65
C VAL A 303 -8.86 10.19 -7.49
N GLU A 304 -8.65 10.19 -8.81
CA GLU A 304 -9.19 11.17 -9.80
C GLU A 304 -8.61 12.60 -9.75
N SER A 305 -7.68 12.92 -8.84
CA SER A 305 -6.86 14.14 -9.00
C SER A 305 -5.82 13.94 -10.10
N SER A 306 -5.47 15.00 -10.83
CA SER A 306 -4.58 14.94 -11.99
C SER A 306 -3.17 14.46 -11.68
N ASP A 307 -2.75 14.57 -10.42
CA ASP A 307 -1.43 14.21 -9.90
C ASP A 307 -1.46 13.12 -8.81
N ASN A 308 -2.65 12.59 -8.48
CA ASN A 308 -2.92 11.67 -7.36
C ASN A 308 -2.56 12.20 -5.96
N ASN A 309 -2.29 13.50 -5.80
CA ASN A 309 -2.03 14.09 -4.49
C ASN A 309 -3.34 14.29 -3.69
N GLY A 310 -4.48 14.43 -4.38
CA GLY A 310 -5.75 14.73 -3.73
C GLY A 310 -5.67 15.99 -2.87
N TYR A 311 -6.34 16.00 -1.73
CA TYR A 311 -6.33 17.16 -0.82
C TYR A 311 -4.99 17.36 -0.08
N ARG A 312 -4.08 16.38 -0.15
CA ARG A 312 -2.88 16.33 0.69
C ARG A 312 -1.88 17.40 0.31
N ASP A 313 -1.81 17.76 -0.98
CA ASP A 313 -0.92 18.82 -1.49
C ASP A 313 -1.28 20.17 -0.84
N GLU A 314 -2.54 20.60 -0.95
CA GLU A 314 -2.97 21.88 -0.38
C GLU A 314 -2.94 21.91 1.15
N LEU A 315 -3.19 20.76 1.79
CA LEU A 315 -3.05 20.64 3.24
C LEU A 315 -1.58 20.82 3.66
N HIS A 316 -0.65 20.16 2.96
CA HIS A 316 0.77 20.26 3.26
C HIS A 316 1.30 21.67 3.02
N ASP A 317 1.02 22.27 1.85
CA ASP A 317 1.40 23.65 1.52
C ASP A 317 0.91 24.64 2.58
N GLY A 318 -0.36 24.50 3.01
CA GLY A 318 -0.94 25.36 4.04
C GLY A 318 -0.24 25.21 5.40
N LEU A 319 0.06 23.97 5.80
CA LEU A 319 0.76 23.70 7.06
C LEU A 319 2.22 24.16 7.01
N SER A 320 2.96 23.87 5.95
CA SER A 320 4.36 24.28 5.77
C SER A 320 4.49 25.81 5.72
N ALA A 321 3.54 26.53 5.12
CA ALA A 321 3.52 27.99 5.14
C ALA A 321 3.41 28.59 6.56
N VAL A 322 2.85 27.84 7.52
CA VAL A 322 2.60 28.31 8.89
C VAL A 322 3.62 27.74 9.90
N TRP A 323 4.06 26.50 9.72
CA TRP A 323 4.98 25.80 10.62
C TRP A 323 6.44 25.79 10.15
N GLY A 324 6.69 25.98 8.85
CA GLY A 324 7.97 25.66 8.21
C GLY A 324 7.97 24.24 7.65
N ASP A 325 8.60 24.06 6.49
CA ASP A 325 8.59 22.81 5.73
C ASP A 325 9.29 21.67 6.48
N ASP A 326 10.34 21.99 7.24
CA ASP A 326 11.10 21.06 8.08
C ASP A 326 10.36 20.57 9.34
N ARG A 327 9.13 21.08 9.57
CA ARG A 327 8.37 20.84 10.80
C ARG A 327 7.02 20.16 10.54
N VAL A 328 6.74 19.80 9.30
CA VAL A 328 5.53 19.08 8.89
C VAL A 328 5.96 17.78 8.22
N THR A 329 5.51 16.64 8.73
CA THR A 329 5.82 15.33 8.17
C THR A 329 4.53 14.55 8.00
N PHE A 330 4.29 14.02 6.80
CA PHE A 330 3.14 13.17 6.55
C PHE A 330 3.53 11.70 6.79
N VAL A 331 2.64 10.94 7.40
CA VAL A 331 2.87 9.54 7.79
C VAL A 331 1.70 8.65 7.43
N GLY A 332 2.02 7.37 7.24
CA GLY A 332 1.09 6.32 6.84
C GLY A 332 1.79 5.28 5.97
N SER A 333 1.11 4.16 5.78
CA SER A 333 1.58 2.99 5.05
C SER A 333 1.56 3.16 3.53
N GLN A 334 0.72 4.06 3.02
CA GLN A 334 0.56 4.34 1.60
C GLN A 334 1.49 5.48 1.15
N THR A 335 1.82 5.48 -0.14
CA THR A 335 2.62 6.52 -0.78
C THR A 335 2.00 6.77 -2.15
N THR A 336 1.30 7.90 -2.31
CA THR A 336 0.55 8.22 -3.54
C THR A 336 0.68 9.69 -3.90
N GLY A 337 0.86 9.96 -5.20
CA GLY A 337 1.00 11.31 -5.74
C GLY A 337 2.44 11.79 -5.92
N THR A 338 2.60 12.96 -6.52
CA THR A 338 3.89 13.57 -6.91
C THR A 338 4.45 14.58 -5.88
N MET A 339 3.71 14.94 -4.84
CA MET A 339 4.16 15.85 -3.77
C MET A 339 5.34 15.24 -2.97
N ALA A 340 6.17 16.10 -2.36
CA ALA A 340 7.35 15.65 -1.62
C ALA A 340 7.02 14.79 -0.38
N GLU A 341 6.00 15.19 0.39
CA GLU A 341 5.49 14.47 1.57
C GLU A 341 4.23 13.66 1.24
N ASN A 342 4.36 12.67 0.34
CA ASN A 342 3.23 11.92 -0.24
C ASN A 342 2.77 10.69 0.57
N ARG A 343 3.28 10.50 1.79
CA ARG A 343 2.84 9.41 2.68
C ARG A 343 1.43 9.65 3.20
N ASN A 344 0.63 8.59 3.28
CA ASN A 344 -0.74 8.67 3.79
C ASN A 344 -1.28 7.31 4.23
N GLU A 345 -2.47 7.30 4.81
CA GLU A 345 -3.24 6.11 5.18
C GLU A 345 -4.62 6.17 4.48
N GLY A 346 -4.62 6.56 3.21
CA GLY A 346 -5.79 6.58 2.34
C GLY A 346 -5.94 5.26 1.58
N HIS A 347 -7.06 4.57 1.77
CA HIS A 347 -7.28 3.22 1.22
C HIS A 347 -8.48 3.18 0.28
N PRO A 348 -8.26 3.21 -1.04
CA PRO A 348 -9.34 3.17 -2.01
C PRO A 348 -10.27 1.97 -1.81
N GLY A 349 -11.58 2.24 -1.85
CA GLY A 349 -12.63 1.21 -1.71
C GLY A 349 -12.91 0.73 -0.29
N LYS A 350 -12.12 1.13 0.71
CA LYS A 350 -12.28 0.68 2.11
C LYS A 350 -13.38 1.44 2.86
N ARG A 351 -14.18 0.70 3.63
CA ARG A 351 -15.21 1.22 4.54
C ARG A 351 -14.63 1.61 5.90
N ILE A 352 -15.43 2.25 6.75
CA ILE A 352 -15.04 2.67 8.10
C ILE A 352 -14.44 1.51 8.94
N ASP A 353 -15.03 0.32 8.89
CA ASP A 353 -14.56 -0.87 9.62
C ASP A 353 -13.18 -1.32 9.13
N GLU A 354 -12.97 -1.39 7.82
CA GLU A 354 -11.69 -1.80 7.25
C GLU A 354 -10.59 -0.74 7.45
N ILE A 355 -10.96 0.54 7.44
CA ILE A 355 -10.05 1.64 7.81
C ILE A 355 -9.68 1.55 9.29
N ALA A 356 -10.61 1.15 10.16
CA ALA A 356 -10.32 0.93 11.58
C ALA A 356 -9.37 -0.25 11.83
N ASP A 357 -9.52 -1.35 11.09
CA ASP A 357 -8.59 -2.48 11.14
C ASP A 357 -7.16 -2.07 10.75
N LEU A 358 -7.03 -1.20 9.74
CA LEU A 358 -5.73 -0.67 9.31
C LEU A 358 -5.16 0.29 10.36
N ALA A 359 -5.99 1.17 10.91
CA ALA A 359 -5.62 2.12 11.96
C ALA A 359 -5.12 1.43 13.24
N GLU A 360 -5.55 0.19 13.51
CA GLU A 360 -5.13 -0.61 14.69
C GLU A 360 -3.63 -0.83 14.73
N CYS A 361 -2.97 -0.88 13.56
CA CYS A 361 -1.52 -0.99 13.49
C CYS A 361 -0.85 0.33 13.13
N THR A 362 -1.43 1.08 12.18
CA THR A 362 -0.75 2.27 11.64
C THR A 362 -0.77 3.44 12.62
N VAL A 363 -1.82 3.65 13.40
CA VAL A 363 -1.85 4.73 14.40
C VAL A 363 -0.84 4.48 15.54
N PRO A 364 -0.73 3.27 16.14
CA PRO A 364 0.35 2.97 17.07
C PRO A 364 1.75 3.00 16.47
N GLN A 365 1.90 2.59 15.19
CA GLN A 365 3.20 2.56 14.51
C GLN A 365 3.73 3.96 14.20
N TYR A 366 2.89 4.86 13.70
CA TYR A 366 3.34 6.18 13.27
C TYR A 366 3.13 7.24 14.36
N LYS A 367 2.30 6.99 15.38
CA LYS A 367 1.98 7.93 16.47
C LYS A 367 1.74 9.37 15.97
N PRO A 368 0.79 9.59 15.04
CA PRO A 368 0.50 10.93 14.53
C PRO A 368 -0.06 11.83 15.64
N ASN A 369 0.36 13.09 15.70
CA ASN A 369 -0.28 14.08 16.59
C ASN A 369 -1.42 14.85 15.90
N VAL A 370 -1.58 14.66 14.59
CA VAL A 370 -2.71 15.18 13.80
C VAL A 370 -3.20 14.08 12.88
N VAL A 371 -4.49 13.77 12.92
CA VAL A 371 -5.13 12.82 12.00
C VAL A 371 -6.24 13.54 11.25
N THR A 372 -6.14 13.65 9.92
CA THR A 372 -7.26 14.06 9.09
C THR A 372 -8.05 12.83 8.70
N LEU A 373 -9.36 12.81 8.98
CA LEU A 373 -10.20 11.61 8.80
C LEU A 373 -11.33 11.88 7.80
N HIS A 374 -11.32 11.14 6.69
CA HIS A 374 -12.42 11.09 5.74
C HIS A 374 -12.80 9.62 5.45
N ALA A 375 -13.80 9.10 6.16
CA ALA A 375 -14.23 7.71 6.08
C ALA A 375 -15.76 7.59 6.15
N GLY A 376 -16.34 6.81 5.24
CA GLY A 376 -17.79 6.56 5.17
C GLY A 376 -18.40 6.71 3.78
N THR A 377 -17.66 7.24 2.80
CA THR A 377 -18.10 7.31 1.41
C THR A 377 -18.37 5.91 0.85
N ASN A 378 -17.48 4.97 1.17
CA ASN A 378 -17.61 3.57 0.77
C ASN A 378 -18.75 2.86 1.49
N ASP A 379 -19.00 3.15 2.77
CA ASP A 379 -20.19 2.64 3.47
C ASP A 379 -21.48 3.07 2.77
N ALA A 380 -21.56 4.35 2.40
CA ALA A 380 -22.69 4.90 1.65
C ALA A 380 -22.81 4.28 0.24
N ASN A 381 -21.70 4.17 -0.48
CA ASN A 381 -21.65 3.64 -1.86
C ASN A 381 -22.01 2.14 -1.90
N GLN A 382 -21.51 1.37 -0.93
CA GLN A 382 -21.75 -0.06 -0.79
C GLN A 382 -23.06 -0.40 -0.05
N ASN A 383 -23.78 0.61 0.46
CA ASN A 383 -24.97 0.43 1.31
C ASN A 383 -24.70 -0.45 2.55
N PHE A 384 -23.49 -0.41 3.08
CA PHE A 384 -23.04 -1.32 4.13
C PHE A 384 -23.43 -0.80 5.50
N ALA A 385 -24.26 -1.56 6.22
CA ALA A 385 -24.62 -1.33 7.62
C ALA A 385 -24.85 0.16 7.96
N MET A 386 -25.64 0.86 7.13
CA MET A 386 -25.83 2.32 7.21
C MET A 386 -26.31 2.80 8.58
N TRP A 387 -27.04 1.94 9.30
CA TRP A 387 -27.55 2.23 10.64
C TRP A 387 -26.42 2.33 11.69
N SER A 388 -25.31 1.61 11.51
CA SER A 388 -24.18 1.58 12.46
C SER A 388 -22.99 2.41 11.99
N ALA A 389 -23.00 2.96 10.77
CA ALA A 389 -21.87 3.72 10.22
C ALA A 389 -21.42 4.89 11.13
N PRO A 390 -22.31 5.71 11.73
CA PRO A 390 -21.87 6.71 12.71
C PRO A 390 -21.23 6.09 13.97
N ALA A 391 -21.75 4.97 14.46
CA ALA A 391 -21.17 4.30 15.64
C ALA A 391 -19.78 3.76 15.34
N ARG A 392 -19.58 3.12 14.18
CA ARG A 392 -18.27 2.64 13.72
C ARG A 392 -17.27 3.77 13.50
N LEU A 393 -17.72 4.93 12.98
CA LEU A 393 -16.85 6.09 12.82
C LEU A 393 -16.45 6.68 14.18
N ARG A 394 -17.35 6.68 15.15
CA ARG A 394 -17.05 7.06 16.54
C ARG A 394 -16.03 6.11 17.16
N GLU A 395 -16.19 4.80 16.95
CA GLU A 395 -15.26 3.77 17.44
C GLU A 395 -13.87 3.93 16.83
N LEU A 396 -13.77 4.23 15.53
CA LEU A 396 -12.50 4.55 14.87
C LEU A 396 -11.84 5.80 15.47
N ILE A 397 -12.59 6.87 15.71
CA ILE A 397 -12.06 8.08 16.37
C ILE A 397 -11.59 7.75 17.79
N ASP A 398 -12.36 6.96 18.53
CA ASP A 398 -12.01 6.53 19.89
C ASP A 398 -10.74 5.69 19.91
N GLN A 399 -10.59 4.78 18.95
CA GLN A 399 -9.40 3.96 18.73
C GLN A 399 -8.18 4.82 18.39
N VAL A 400 -8.27 5.72 17.41
CA VAL A 400 -7.17 6.62 17.02
C VAL A 400 -6.66 7.43 18.22
N LEU A 401 -7.57 7.96 19.04
CA LEU A 401 -7.21 8.73 20.23
C LEU A 401 -6.69 7.86 21.38
N ALA A 402 -7.06 6.58 21.45
CA ALA A 402 -6.48 5.64 22.40
C ALA A 402 -5.05 5.23 21.98
N ASP A 403 -4.87 4.98 20.69
CA ASP A 403 -3.63 4.49 20.09
C ASP A 403 -2.59 5.61 19.91
N SER A 404 -3.05 6.85 19.73
CA SER A 404 -2.21 8.06 19.78
C SER A 404 -2.84 9.14 20.68
N PRO A 405 -2.57 9.10 22.00
CA PRO A 405 -3.20 10.00 22.99
C PRO A 405 -2.88 11.49 22.80
N ARG A 406 -1.82 11.82 22.06
CA ARG A 406 -1.44 13.21 21.73
C ARG A 406 -2.06 13.70 20.42
N ALA A 407 -2.83 12.85 19.74
CA ALA A 407 -3.48 13.18 18.49
C ALA A 407 -4.66 14.14 18.67
N VAL A 408 -4.83 15.01 17.70
CA VAL A 408 -6.12 15.66 17.41
C VAL A 408 -6.69 15.01 16.16
N VAL A 409 -7.95 14.57 16.22
CA VAL A 409 -8.66 14.04 15.05
C VAL A 409 -9.50 15.15 14.42
N VAL A 410 -9.18 15.50 13.17
CA VAL A 410 -9.92 16.45 12.35
C VAL A 410 -10.75 15.63 11.36
N VAL A 411 -12.01 15.37 11.68
CA VAL A 411 -12.93 14.56 10.88
C VAL A 411 -13.75 15.45 9.94
N ALA A 412 -13.81 15.11 8.65
CA ALA A 412 -14.62 15.84 7.68
C ALA A 412 -16.03 15.26 7.53
N ARG A 413 -16.99 16.13 7.20
CA ARG A 413 -18.26 15.68 6.63
C ARG A 413 -18.00 15.03 5.28
N LEU A 414 -18.68 13.91 5.02
CA LEU A 414 -18.63 13.24 3.72
C LEU A 414 -19.11 14.19 2.61
N LEU A 415 -18.38 14.19 1.49
CA LEU A 415 -18.63 15.08 0.36
C LEU A 415 -19.99 14.82 -0.31
N PRO A 416 -20.69 15.86 -0.82
CA PRO A 416 -21.92 15.66 -1.58
C PRO A 416 -21.65 14.98 -2.92
N THR A 417 -22.62 14.25 -3.48
CA THR A 417 -22.49 13.55 -4.76
C THR A 417 -23.79 13.57 -5.56
N GLY A 418 -23.66 13.71 -6.88
CA GLY A 418 -24.74 13.56 -7.84
C GLY A 418 -25.04 12.12 -8.21
N LYS A 419 -24.22 11.17 -7.74
CA LYS A 419 -24.38 9.74 -8.03
C LYS A 419 -25.72 9.23 -7.50
N GLU A 420 -26.47 8.57 -8.38
CA GLU A 420 -27.84 8.15 -8.12
C GLU A 420 -27.94 7.28 -6.85
N GLY A 421 -28.85 7.65 -5.93
CA GLY A 421 -29.12 6.92 -4.70
C GLY A 421 -28.09 7.09 -3.57
N LEU A 422 -26.97 7.77 -3.80
CA LEU A 422 -25.89 7.88 -2.80
C LEU A 422 -26.06 9.07 -1.84
N GLN A 423 -26.55 10.22 -2.32
CA GLN A 423 -26.66 11.45 -1.52
C GLN A 423 -27.45 11.25 -0.21
N ALA A 424 -28.59 10.54 -0.24
CA ALA A 424 -29.41 10.34 0.96
C ALA A 424 -28.69 9.53 2.05
N ARG A 425 -27.77 8.64 1.67
CA ARG A 425 -26.95 7.84 2.60
C ARG A 425 -25.82 8.66 3.20
N ILE A 426 -25.20 9.51 2.38
CA ILE A 426 -24.22 10.50 2.83
C ILE A 426 -24.86 11.46 3.84
N ASP A 427 -26.06 11.95 3.55
CA ASP A 427 -26.82 12.82 4.45
C ASP A 427 -27.13 12.12 5.78
N ALA A 428 -27.46 10.82 5.75
CA ALA A 428 -27.73 10.04 6.95
C ALA A 428 -26.50 9.95 7.87
N ILE A 429 -25.30 9.67 7.32
CA ILE A 429 -24.05 9.64 8.10
C ILE A 429 -23.72 11.03 8.62
N ASN A 430 -23.75 12.04 7.74
CA ASN A 430 -23.42 13.43 8.07
C ASN A 430 -24.34 14.03 9.14
N SER A 431 -25.59 13.59 9.22
CA SER A 431 -26.55 14.06 10.24
C SER A 431 -26.12 13.73 11.67
N ALA A 432 -25.34 12.67 11.87
CA ALA A 432 -24.88 12.21 13.19
C ALA A 432 -23.57 12.87 13.64
N LEU A 433 -22.76 13.40 12.72
CA LEU A 433 -21.39 13.88 13.01
C LEU A 433 -21.35 15.05 13.99
N THR A 434 -22.26 16.02 13.87
CA THR A 434 -22.27 17.19 14.77
C THR A 434 -22.55 16.79 16.21
N GLY A 435 -23.50 15.88 16.44
CA GLY A 435 -23.80 15.35 17.78
C GLY A 435 -22.66 14.51 18.32
N MET A 436 -22.13 13.59 17.50
CA MET A 436 -21.02 12.72 17.85
C MET A 436 -19.77 13.50 18.28
N VAL A 437 -19.37 14.52 17.51
CA VAL A 437 -18.18 15.33 17.84
C VAL A 437 -18.42 16.16 19.10
N ALA A 438 -19.64 16.70 19.30
CA ALA A 438 -19.98 17.39 20.55
C ALA A 438 -19.91 16.44 21.76
N ASP A 439 -20.39 15.20 21.63
CA ASP A 439 -20.32 14.19 22.69
C ASP A 439 -18.88 13.77 23.02
N LEU A 440 -18.02 13.67 22.01
CA LEU A 440 -16.58 13.39 22.19
C LEU A 440 -15.87 14.57 22.86
N GLN A 441 -16.14 15.80 22.42
CA GLN A 441 -15.58 17.01 23.06
C GLN A 441 -16.06 17.17 24.51
N ALA A 442 -17.31 16.80 24.83
CA ALA A 442 -17.82 16.79 26.20
C ALA A 442 -17.12 15.75 27.09
N GLN A 443 -16.49 14.73 26.49
CA GLN A 443 -15.63 13.74 27.13
C GLN A 443 -14.14 14.16 27.14
N ASP A 444 -13.84 15.43 26.87
CA ASP A 444 -12.49 16.00 26.81
C ASP A 444 -11.61 15.41 25.70
N LYS A 445 -12.22 14.81 24.67
CA LYS A 445 -11.49 14.31 23.49
C LYS A 445 -11.24 15.42 22.47
N HIS A 446 -10.03 15.49 21.94
CA HIS A 446 -9.63 16.48 20.95
C HIS A 446 -10.08 16.09 19.53
N VAL A 447 -11.35 16.34 19.22
CA VAL A 447 -11.94 16.07 17.90
C VAL A 447 -12.55 17.33 17.33
N LEU A 448 -12.30 17.61 16.04
CA LEU A 448 -12.93 18.72 15.31
C LEU A 448 -13.69 18.20 14.10
N LEU A 449 -14.86 18.76 13.85
CA LEU A 449 -15.62 18.54 12.63
C LEU A 449 -15.27 19.62 11.61
N VAL A 450 -14.85 19.18 10.43
CA VAL A 450 -14.64 20.03 9.25
C VAL A 450 -15.90 20.02 8.40
N ASP A 451 -16.41 21.21 8.11
CA ASP A 451 -17.51 21.39 7.16
C ASP A 451 -16.95 21.37 5.74
N THR A 452 -17.67 20.72 4.82
CA THR A 452 -17.28 20.54 3.41
C THR A 452 -18.36 21.08 2.46
N SER A 453 -19.19 22.01 2.96
CA SER A 453 -20.38 22.52 2.26
C SER A 453 -20.08 23.49 1.12
N ASP A 454 -18.84 23.97 1.01
CA ASP A 454 -18.34 24.81 -0.09
C ASP A 454 -17.90 23.97 -1.32
N ILE A 455 -17.72 22.66 -1.14
CA ILE A 455 -17.48 21.68 -2.21
C ILE A 455 -18.82 21.29 -2.84
N ARG A 456 -18.96 21.53 -4.14
CA ARG A 456 -20.21 21.30 -4.87
C ARG A 456 -20.13 20.03 -5.68
N VAL A 457 -21.29 19.42 -5.92
CA VAL A 457 -21.44 18.29 -6.85
C VAL A 457 -20.84 18.58 -8.23
N SER A 458 -20.74 19.86 -8.62
CA SER A 458 -20.16 20.27 -9.89
C SER A 458 -18.64 20.02 -10.05
N GLU A 459 -17.95 19.67 -8.96
CA GLU A 459 -16.49 19.61 -8.85
C GLU A 459 -16.01 18.14 -8.87
N GLY A 460 -16.36 17.41 -9.94
CA GLY A 460 -16.03 15.99 -10.15
C GLY A 460 -17.05 14.97 -9.62
N LEU A 461 -17.97 15.40 -8.75
CA LEU A 461 -18.84 14.53 -7.96
C LEU A 461 -20.20 14.20 -8.63
N GLN A 462 -20.43 14.54 -9.90
CA GLN A 462 -21.74 14.39 -10.56
C GLN A 462 -22.14 12.94 -10.81
N ASN A 463 -21.21 12.15 -11.34
CA ASN A 463 -21.41 10.73 -11.67
C ASN A 463 -20.50 9.81 -10.84
N ASP A 464 -19.64 10.41 -10.03
CA ASP A 464 -18.67 9.72 -9.18
C ASP A 464 -18.68 10.32 -7.76
N SER A 465 -17.96 9.70 -6.85
CA SER A 465 -17.74 10.15 -5.47
C SER A 465 -16.38 10.81 -5.26
N HIS A 466 -15.52 10.89 -6.29
CA HIS A 466 -14.22 11.56 -6.21
C HIS A 466 -14.31 13.01 -6.72
N PRO A 467 -13.74 13.98 -6.00
CA PRO A 467 -13.60 15.34 -6.48
C PRO A 467 -12.66 15.46 -7.68
N ASP A 468 -12.80 16.55 -8.43
CA ASP A 468 -11.72 17.04 -9.30
C ASP A 468 -10.68 17.84 -8.49
N ASP A 469 -9.60 18.28 -9.14
CA ASP A 469 -8.52 19.06 -8.52
C ASP A 469 -9.05 20.29 -7.75
N GLY A 470 -10.11 20.95 -8.25
CA GLY A 470 -10.72 22.10 -7.60
C GLY A 470 -11.47 21.73 -6.31
N GLY A 471 -12.17 20.60 -6.31
CA GLY A 471 -12.84 20.07 -5.12
C GLY A 471 -11.85 19.53 -4.08
N TYR A 472 -10.77 18.88 -4.50
CA TYR A 472 -9.68 18.44 -3.61
C TYR A 472 -8.96 19.61 -2.94
N ALA A 473 -8.68 20.68 -3.68
CA ALA A 473 -8.02 21.87 -3.13
C ALA A 473 -8.82 22.53 -2.00
N LYS A 474 -10.16 22.55 -2.13
CA LYS A 474 -11.05 23.04 -1.07
C LYS A 474 -11.05 22.13 0.15
N LEU A 475 -11.11 20.81 -0.06
CA LEU A 475 -11.05 19.84 1.05
C LEU A 475 -9.73 19.97 1.83
N GLY A 476 -8.61 20.19 1.12
CA GLY A 476 -7.30 20.40 1.73
C GLY A 476 -7.27 21.68 2.57
N TYR A 477 -7.82 22.76 2.03
CA TYR A 477 -7.98 24.03 2.76
C TYR A 477 -8.87 23.89 4.00
N ASP A 478 -9.95 23.12 3.91
CA ASP A 478 -10.86 22.88 5.04
C ASP A 478 -10.23 22.04 6.15
N PHE A 479 -9.48 20.99 5.80
CA PHE A 479 -8.65 20.28 6.78
C PHE A 479 -7.59 21.18 7.41
N PHE A 480 -6.93 22.03 6.62
CA PHE A 480 -5.97 23.02 7.11
C PHE A 480 -6.60 23.98 8.14
N ARG A 481 -7.81 24.51 7.87
CA ARG A 481 -8.55 25.32 8.84
C ARG A 481 -8.89 24.54 10.11
N GLY A 482 -9.22 23.25 9.98
CA GLY A 482 -9.42 22.34 11.11
C GLY A 482 -8.18 22.23 12.01
N VAL A 483 -7.01 22.03 11.42
CA VAL A 483 -5.74 21.98 12.16
C VAL A 483 -5.40 23.34 12.80
N LEU A 484 -5.61 24.46 12.11
CA LEU A 484 -5.46 25.80 12.69
C LEU A 484 -6.42 26.06 13.86
N ALA A 485 -7.64 25.53 13.80
CA ALA A 485 -8.60 25.63 14.90
C ALA A 485 -8.16 24.81 16.11
N ALA A 486 -7.56 23.63 15.89
CA ALA A 486 -6.94 22.83 16.96
C ALA A 486 -5.76 23.56 17.59
N ASP A 487 -4.90 24.18 16.77
CA ASP A 487 -3.79 25.01 17.23
C ASP A 487 -4.31 26.18 18.07
N GLY A 488 -5.32 26.91 17.59
CA GLY A 488 -5.94 28.03 18.28
C GLY A 488 -6.57 27.67 19.63
N ARG A 489 -7.00 26.42 19.81
CA ARG A 489 -7.49 25.86 21.08
C ARG A 489 -6.38 25.36 22.00
N GLY A 490 -5.13 25.32 21.51
CA GLY A 490 -3.99 24.79 22.25
C GLY A 490 -4.00 23.27 22.36
N TRP A 491 -4.68 22.57 21.46
CA TRP A 491 -4.83 21.10 21.50
C TRP A 491 -3.64 20.37 20.88
N LEU A 492 -2.89 21.03 19.99
CA LEU A 492 -1.73 20.44 19.36
C LEU A 492 -0.59 20.25 20.37
N GLN A 493 -0.01 19.06 20.35
CA GLN A 493 1.13 18.68 21.16
C GLN A 493 2.23 18.12 20.27
N THR A 494 3.51 18.16 20.69
CA THR A 494 4.59 17.51 19.95
C THR A 494 4.28 16.03 19.70
N PRO A 495 4.66 15.41 18.57
CA PRO A 495 4.44 13.99 18.35
C PRO A 495 5.09 13.13 19.43
N GLU A 496 4.53 11.97 19.71
CA GLU A 496 5.22 10.98 20.55
C GLU A 496 6.47 10.47 19.80
N VAL A 497 7.49 10.12 20.59
CA VAL A 497 8.61 9.34 20.07
C VAL A 497 8.03 8.01 19.58
N VAL A 498 8.31 7.66 18.33
CA VAL A 498 7.82 6.41 17.73
C VAL A 498 8.43 5.24 18.49
N PRO A 499 7.64 4.44 19.23
CA PRO A 499 8.12 3.16 19.70
C PRO A 499 8.22 2.25 18.47
N GLY A 500 9.33 1.53 18.30
CA GLY A 500 9.54 0.64 17.15
C GLY A 500 8.31 -0.24 16.85
N ASN A 501 8.11 -0.49 15.55
CA ASN A 501 6.94 -1.06 14.87
C ASN A 501 5.93 -1.89 15.70
N CYS A 502 4.64 -1.64 15.43
CA CYS A 502 3.55 -2.59 15.63
C CYS A 502 3.90 -3.93 14.94
N MET A 503 4.35 -4.91 15.73
CA MET A 503 4.22 -6.32 15.39
C MET A 503 3.19 -6.90 16.36
N ARG A 504 2.09 -7.43 15.83
CA ARG A 504 1.25 -8.34 16.63
C ARG A 504 2.07 -9.60 16.91
N ASP A 505 2.38 -9.82 18.18
CA ASP A 505 2.25 -11.11 18.87
C ASP A 505 1.83 -10.84 20.36
N GLN A 506 0.66 -11.37 20.74
CA GLN A 506 -0.12 -11.24 22.01
C GLN A 506 0.33 -12.30 23.08
N PRO A 507 -0.19 -12.47 24.34
CA PRO A 507 -1.40 -11.93 25.01
C PRO A 507 -1.33 -11.61 26.55
N THR A 508 -2.37 -10.95 27.10
CA THR A 508 -2.92 -11.33 28.43
C THR A 508 -4.36 -11.81 28.24
N SER A 509 -4.56 -13.12 28.49
CA SER A 509 -5.77 -13.92 28.19
C SER A 509 -6.97 -13.61 29.13
N PRO A 510 -8.22 -13.96 28.74
CA PRO A 510 -8.62 -15.36 28.56
C PRO A 510 -9.19 -15.70 27.17
N THR A 511 -8.49 -16.63 26.51
CA THR A 511 -8.88 -17.75 25.62
C THR A 511 -10.24 -17.69 24.90
N PRO A 512 -10.27 -17.92 23.57
CA PRO A 512 -10.18 -19.30 23.03
C PRO A 512 -8.93 -19.55 22.15
N THR A 513 -8.44 -20.79 22.18
CA THR A 513 -7.20 -21.32 21.59
C THR A 513 -7.25 -21.52 20.07
N SER A 514 -6.18 -21.12 19.36
CA SER A 514 -5.36 -21.91 18.40
C SER A 514 -4.89 -21.12 17.15
N PRO A 515 -3.75 -21.46 16.49
CA PRO A 515 -2.62 -22.32 16.90
C PRO A 515 -1.23 -21.62 16.83
N VAL A 516 -0.30 -22.15 17.63
CA VAL A 516 1.12 -21.76 17.78
C VAL A 516 1.89 -21.91 16.45
N THR A 517 2.73 -20.94 16.09
CA THR A 517 3.76 -21.14 15.05
C THR A 517 4.78 -22.17 15.55
N ALA A 518 4.99 -23.27 14.81
CA ALA A 518 5.91 -24.34 15.24
C ALA A 518 7.34 -23.83 15.57
N LEU A 519 7.76 -22.70 14.99
CA LEU A 519 9.09 -22.10 15.18
C LEU A 519 9.18 -21.10 16.35
N GLY A 520 8.09 -20.80 17.05
CA GLY A 520 8.07 -19.82 18.14
C GLY A 520 7.96 -18.38 17.68
N ASP A 521 8.11 -17.48 18.64
CA ASP A 521 8.07 -16.03 18.46
C ASP A 521 9.13 -15.57 17.45
N GLY A 522 8.82 -14.54 16.67
CA GLY A 522 9.73 -14.01 15.65
C GLY A 522 9.70 -14.76 14.31
N TRP A 523 8.72 -15.65 14.09
CA TRP A 523 8.53 -16.37 12.81
C TRP A 523 7.11 -16.23 12.26
N SER A 524 6.95 -15.66 11.06
CA SER A 524 5.64 -15.57 10.40
C SER A 524 5.46 -16.67 9.35
N ARG A 525 4.56 -17.63 9.58
CA ARG A 525 4.30 -18.73 8.62
C ARG A 525 3.66 -18.21 7.32
N LEU A 526 4.29 -18.48 6.17
CA LEU A 526 3.72 -18.23 4.83
C LEU A 526 2.94 -19.43 4.27
N GLY A 527 3.25 -20.63 4.76
CA GLY A 527 2.70 -21.87 4.19
C GLY A 527 3.50 -22.32 2.97
N VAL A 528 2.86 -23.05 2.05
CA VAL A 528 3.52 -23.51 0.82
C VAL A 528 3.60 -22.34 -0.16
N ILE A 529 4.81 -21.94 -0.48
CA ILE A 529 5.11 -20.84 -1.41
C ILE A 529 5.43 -21.37 -2.82
N VAL A 530 5.90 -22.61 -2.94
CA VAL A 530 6.10 -23.29 -4.23
C VAL A 530 5.28 -24.59 -4.24
N PRO A 531 4.26 -24.75 -5.11
CA PRO A 531 3.56 -26.02 -5.29
C PRO A 531 4.49 -27.06 -5.95
N GLY A 532 4.37 -28.34 -5.59
CA GLY A 532 5.22 -29.41 -6.12
C GLY A 532 4.98 -29.71 -7.61
N PHE A 533 5.80 -30.60 -8.20
CA PHE A 533 5.89 -30.82 -9.66
C PHE A 533 4.71 -31.54 -10.36
N GLU A 534 4.69 -31.29 -11.68
CA GLU A 534 3.99 -31.95 -12.80
C GLU A 534 4.25 -33.47 -12.90
N GLY A 535 3.15 -34.23 -13.06
CA GLY A 535 3.12 -35.64 -13.51
C GLY A 535 2.19 -35.79 -14.72
N GLU A 536 1.87 -37.04 -15.11
CA GLU A 536 0.82 -37.32 -16.10
C GLU A 536 -0.40 -36.44 -15.89
N SER A 537 -1.02 -35.90 -16.95
CA SER A 537 -2.25 -35.11 -16.80
C SER A 537 -3.29 -35.94 -16.04
N TYR A 538 -3.54 -35.56 -14.78
CA TYR A 538 -4.56 -36.15 -13.93
C TYR A 538 -5.55 -35.07 -13.50
N ARG A 539 -6.78 -35.47 -13.25
CA ARG A 539 -7.81 -34.64 -12.63
C ARG A 539 -7.83 -34.94 -11.13
N PRO A 540 -7.56 -33.94 -10.26
CA PRO A 540 -7.77 -34.12 -8.83
C PRO A 540 -9.24 -34.41 -8.54
N ALA A 541 -9.47 -35.37 -7.66
CA ALA A 541 -10.81 -35.70 -7.17
C ALA A 541 -10.75 -35.99 -5.66
N PHE A 542 -11.92 -35.91 -5.06
CA PHE A 542 -12.13 -36.20 -3.65
C PHE A 542 -13.31 -37.15 -3.51
N ALA A 543 -13.12 -38.20 -2.74
CA ALA A 543 -14.10 -39.23 -2.50
C ALA A 543 -13.88 -39.85 -1.13
N GLU A 544 -14.92 -40.33 -0.49
CA GLU A 544 -14.79 -41.13 0.73
C GLU A 544 -14.52 -42.59 0.34
N LEU A 545 -13.28 -43.08 0.45
CA LEU A 545 -12.93 -44.42 -0.05
C LEU A 545 -12.91 -45.49 1.04
N ASN A 546 -12.69 -45.09 2.29
CA ASN A 546 -12.42 -46.03 3.38
C ASN A 546 -13.57 -46.13 4.40
N GLY A 547 -14.59 -45.29 4.29
CA GLY A 547 -15.76 -45.19 5.16
C GLY A 547 -15.50 -44.53 6.50
N ASP A 548 -14.49 -43.65 6.61
CA ASP A 548 -14.13 -42.98 7.86
C ASP A 548 -14.68 -41.54 8.00
N ASN A 549 -15.47 -41.12 7.01
CA ASN A 549 -16.09 -39.80 6.89
C ASN A 549 -15.09 -38.66 6.61
N HIS A 550 -13.89 -38.96 6.16
CA HIS A 550 -12.93 -37.97 5.68
C HIS A 550 -12.74 -38.13 4.17
N ALA A 551 -12.93 -37.03 3.44
CA ALA A 551 -12.66 -37.01 2.02
C ALA A 551 -11.19 -37.36 1.73
N ASP A 552 -11.01 -38.46 0.98
CA ASP A 552 -9.72 -38.93 0.50
C ASP A 552 -9.33 -38.21 -0.78
N TYR A 553 -8.03 -38.17 -1.05
CA TYR A 553 -7.48 -37.47 -2.20
C TYR A 553 -7.17 -38.46 -3.34
N LEU A 554 -7.67 -38.14 -4.54
CA LEU A 554 -7.55 -38.97 -5.72
C LEU A 554 -6.90 -38.23 -6.88
N GLN A 555 -6.13 -38.98 -7.67
CA GLN A 555 -5.53 -38.53 -8.92
C GLN A 555 -6.10 -39.38 -10.05
N VAL A 556 -7.08 -38.84 -10.79
CA VAL A 556 -7.72 -39.58 -11.88
C VAL A 556 -6.94 -39.34 -13.17
N TYR A 557 -6.29 -40.36 -13.68
CA TYR A 557 -5.47 -40.32 -14.89
C TYR A 557 -6.35 -40.26 -16.15
N SER A 558 -5.73 -39.90 -17.27
CA SER A 558 -6.41 -39.70 -18.55
C SER A 558 -7.17 -40.93 -19.07
N ASP A 559 -6.83 -42.13 -18.61
CA ASP A 559 -7.46 -43.40 -18.98
C ASP A 559 -8.55 -43.88 -17.99
N GLY A 560 -8.86 -43.07 -16.98
CA GLY A 560 -9.83 -43.38 -15.94
C GLY A 560 -9.30 -44.22 -14.79
N SER A 561 -8.03 -44.64 -14.84
CA SER A 561 -7.36 -45.20 -13.67
C SER A 561 -7.13 -44.10 -12.63
N PHE A 562 -6.89 -44.45 -11.38
CA PHE A 562 -6.60 -43.45 -10.37
C PHE A 562 -5.67 -43.93 -9.27
N ARG A 563 -4.93 -42.98 -8.68
CA ARG A 563 -4.19 -43.18 -7.44
C ARG A 563 -4.96 -42.58 -6.27
N ALA A 564 -5.04 -43.30 -5.15
CA ALA A 564 -5.76 -42.86 -3.96
C ALA A 564 -4.81 -42.67 -2.76
N SER A 565 -5.05 -41.60 -2.00
CA SER A 565 -4.38 -41.31 -0.74
C SER A 565 -5.42 -41.05 0.34
N ILE A 566 -5.38 -41.88 1.37
CA ILE A 566 -6.35 -41.89 2.47
C ILE A 566 -6.02 -40.80 3.49
N ASN A 567 -7.01 -40.09 4.00
CA ASN A 567 -6.84 -39.14 5.09
C ASN A 567 -6.89 -39.84 6.46
N THR A 568 -5.77 -39.98 7.19
CA THR A 568 -5.69 -40.89 8.36
C THR A 568 -5.74 -40.26 9.76
N VAL A 569 -5.95 -38.94 9.93
CA VAL A 569 -5.91 -38.29 11.26
C VAL A 569 -7.21 -37.53 11.56
N GLY A 570 -7.87 -37.92 12.66
CA GLY A 570 -9.11 -37.30 13.16
C GLY A 570 -8.94 -35.97 13.92
N GLN A 571 -7.90 -35.18 13.63
CA GLN A 571 -7.83 -33.79 14.10
C GLN A 571 -8.35 -32.87 12.99
N PRO A 572 -9.43 -32.10 13.24
CA PRO A 572 -10.00 -31.22 12.23
C PRO A 572 -8.96 -30.30 11.59
N GLY A 573 -8.69 -30.52 10.31
CA GLY A 573 -7.91 -29.63 9.45
C GLY A 573 -6.43 -29.94 9.25
N PHE A 574 -5.95 -31.10 9.69
CA PHE A 574 -4.56 -31.53 9.44
C PHE A 574 -4.54 -32.92 8.79
N PRO A 575 -4.97 -33.05 7.52
CA PRO A 575 -5.01 -34.35 6.87
C PRO A 575 -3.60 -34.94 6.75
N GLU A 576 -3.48 -36.23 7.07
CA GLU A 576 -2.31 -37.05 6.80
C GLU A 576 -2.64 -37.98 5.63
N TRP A 577 -2.00 -37.75 4.50
CA TRP A 577 -2.27 -38.52 3.27
C TRP A 577 -1.44 -39.81 3.26
N VAL A 578 -2.12 -40.93 3.39
CA VAL A 578 -1.54 -42.28 3.28
C VAL A 578 -1.86 -42.86 1.90
N ASP A 579 -0.84 -42.91 1.04
CA ASP A 579 -0.96 -43.52 -0.29
C ASP A 579 -1.34 -45.00 -0.20
N VAL A 580 -2.51 -45.33 -0.76
CA VAL A 580 -2.99 -46.71 -0.88
C VAL A 580 -2.80 -47.26 -2.29
N GLY A 581 -2.14 -46.50 -3.17
CA GLY A 581 -1.66 -46.91 -4.48
C GLY A 581 -2.65 -46.69 -5.63
N THR A 582 -2.33 -47.31 -6.77
CA THR A 582 -3.04 -47.12 -8.05
C THR A 582 -4.06 -48.22 -8.32
N TYR A 583 -5.19 -47.83 -8.88
CA TYR A 583 -6.34 -48.66 -9.22
C TYR A 583 -6.68 -48.47 -10.70
N GLU A 584 -6.77 -49.60 -11.42
CA GLU A 584 -7.09 -49.64 -12.84
C GLU A 584 -8.56 -49.28 -13.11
N PRO A 585 -8.92 -48.83 -14.33
CA PRO A 585 -10.31 -48.61 -14.70
C PRO A 585 -11.07 -49.92 -14.56
N ALA A 586 -12.22 -49.86 -13.89
CA ALA A 586 -12.91 -51.07 -13.50
C ALA A 586 -13.48 -51.85 -14.71
N VAL A 587 -13.47 -53.19 -14.60
CA VAL A 587 -13.75 -54.13 -15.71
C VAL A 587 -15.25 -54.31 -15.93
N ASP A 588 -15.77 -53.92 -17.08
CA ASP A 588 -17.16 -54.19 -17.49
C ASP A 588 -17.22 -55.53 -18.26
N PRO A 589 -17.79 -56.60 -17.68
CA PRO A 589 -17.89 -57.91 -18.32
C PRO A 589 -18.82 -57.93 -19.55
N GLY A 590 -19.62 -56.89 -19.75
CA GLY A 590 -20.47 -56.69 -20.93
C GLY A 590 -19.73 -56.14 -22.16
N LEU A 591 -18.46 -55.74 -22.04
CA LEU A 591 -17.65 -55.20 -23.14
C LEU A 591 -16.70 -56.25 -23.74
N ASN A 592 -16.56 -56.23 -25.07
CA ASN A 592 -15.69 -57.15 -25.79
C ASN A 592 -14.21 -56.78 -25.54
N GLY A 593 -13.56 -57.45 -24.59
CA GLY A 593 -12.20 -57.14 -24.12
C GLY A 593 -12.10 -56.60 -22.69
N GLY A 594 -13.23 -56.44 -21.98
CA GLY A 594 -13.32 -56.26 -20.52
C GLY A 594 -12.83 -54.93 -19.93
N ILE A 595 -11.97 -54.17 -20.59
CA ILE A 595 -11.45 -52.90 -20.05
C ILE A 595 -12.33 -51.74 -20.51
N LEU A 596 -12.92 -51.01 -19.56
CA LEU A 596 -13.64 -49.79 -19.84
C LEU A 596 -12.62 -48.65 -19.99
N ARG A 597 -12.30 -48.27 -21.24
CA ARG A 597 -11.45 -47.11 -21.52
C ARG A 597 -12.29 -45.85 -21.46
N MET A 598 -11.98 -44.99 -20.50
CA MET A 598 -12.72 -43.75 -20.25
C MET A 598 -11.76 -42.59 -20.05
N ASN A 599 -12.25 -41.36 -20.21
CA ASN A 599 -11.46 -40.17 -19.91
C ASN A 599 -11.52 -39.85 -18.41
N ALA A 600 -10.54 -39.09 -17.89
CA ALA A 600 -10.58 -38.60 -16.50
C ALA A 600 -11.90 -37.85 -16.14
N ASP A 601 -12.49 -37.17 -17.13
CA ASP A 601 -13.74 -36.42 -17.00
C ASP A 601 -15.00 -37.29 -16.98
N GLU A 602 -14.87 -38.59 -17.25
CA GLU A 602 -15.96 -39.59 -17.23
C GLU A 602 -16.06 -40.28 -15.86
N VAL A 603 -15.01 -40.16 -15.02
CA VAL A 603 -14.96 -40.76 -13.68
C VAL A 603 -15.73 -39.90 -12.67
N ARG A 604 -16.63 -40.51 -11.91
CA ARG A 604 -17.29 -39.90 -10.74
C ARG A 604 -17.21 -40.87 -9.55
N PHE A 605 -17.48 -40.34 -8.37
CA PHE A 605 -17.50 -41.05 -7.11
C PHE A 605 -18.79 -40.67 -6.40
N ALA A 606 -19.54 -41.65 -5.93
CA ALA A 606 -20.80 -41.46 -5.23
C ALA A 606 -21.18 -42.72 -4.44
N ASP A 607 -21.72 -42.57 -3.23
CA ASP A 607 -22.20 -43.69 -2.42
C ASP A 607 -23.62 -44.08 -2.88
N LEU A 608 -23.71 -44.96 -3.88
CA LEU A 608 -25.00 -45.37 -4.44
C LEU A 608 -25.63 -46.54 -3.69
N ASN A 609 -24.86 -47.25 -2.85
CA ASN A 609 -25.30 -48.42 -2.09
C ASN A 609 -25.53 -48.14 -0.58
N GLY A 610 -25.16 -46.95 -0.10
CA GLY A 610 -25.34 -46.45 1.25
C GLY A 610 -24.39 -47.06 2.27
N ASP A 611 -23.21 -47.55 1.87
CA ASP A 611 -22.24 -48.18 2.77
C ASP A 611 -21.20 -47.20 3.35
N GLY A 612 -21.32 -45.92 3.01
CA GLY A 612 -20.43 -44.85 3.41
C GLY A 612 -19.12 -44.82 2.62
N ARG A 613 -18.99 -45.61 1.53
CA ARG A 613 -17.85 -45.57 0.61
C ARG A 613 -18.34 -45.16 -0.75
N ASP A 614 -17.70 -44.16 -1.32
CA ASP A 614 -18.01 -43.74 -2.67
C ASP A 614 -17.65 -44.86 -3.68
N ASP A 615 -18.65 -45.22 -4.47
CA ASP A 615 -18.52 -46.16 -5.59
C ASP A 615 -17.87 -45.47 -6.78
N PHE A 616 -17.12 -46.25 -7.57
CA PHE A 616 -16.55 -45.73 -8.81
C PHE A 616 -17.62 -45.73 -9.90
N LEU A 617 -17.81 -44.57 -10.54
CA LEU A 617 -18.78 -44.38 -11.61
C LEU A 617 -18.08 -44.02 -12.92
N ALA A 618 -18.50 -44.68 -14.00
CA ALA A 618 -18.13 -44.35 -15.37
C ALA A 618 -19.33 -43.76 -16.12
N VAL A 619 -19.31 -42.45 -16.32
CA VAL A 619 -20.37 -41.69 -17.02
C VAL A 619 -19.99 -41.53 -18.49
N GLY A 620 -20.91 -41.79 -19.40
CA GLY A 620 -20.66 -41.79 -20.84
C GLY A 620 -20.00 -40.52 -21.37
N GLY A 621 -19.02 -40.68 -22.27
CA GLY A 621 -18.27 -39.55 -22.82
C GLY A 621 -19.11 -38.49 -23.55
N SER A 622 -20.27 -38.84 -24.09
CA SER A 622 -21.17 -37.89 -24.79
C SER A 622 -22.60 -37.90 -24.28
N ASN A 623 -22.89 -38.71 -23.27
CA ASN A 623 -24.25 -38.91 -22.75
C ASN A 623 -24.22 -39.20 -21.25
N SER A 624 -25.39 -39.37 -20.65
CA SER A 624 -25.52 -39.61 -19.22
C SER A 624 -25.52 -41.08 -18.81
N LEU A 625 -25.22 -42.02 -19.71
CA LEU A 625 -25.16 -43.45 -19.39
C LEU A 625 -24.14 -43.68 -18.27
N THR A 626 -24.58 -44.12 -17.10
CA THR A 626 -23.72 -44.28 -15.92
C THR A 626 -23.59 -45.76 -15.58
N ARG A 627 -22.35 -46.25 -15.51
CA ARG A 627 -22.00 -47.57 -14.97
C ARG A 627 -21.39 -47.40 -13.60
N ALA A 628 -21.76 -48.26 -12.66
CA ALA A 628 -21.23 -48.21 -11.30
C ALA A 628 -20.41 -49.46 -10.96
N PHE A 629 -19.43 -49.27 -10.09
CA PHE A 629 -18.55 -50.31 -9.57
C PHE A 629 -18.43 -50.14 -8.05
N LEU A 630 -18.93 -51.13 -7.33
CA LEU A 630 -19.00 -51.10 -5.87
C LEU A 630 -17.62 -51.04 -5.23
N ASN A 631 -17.40 -50.09 -4.32
CA ASN A 631 -16.16 -49.98 -3.53
C ASN A 631 -16.21 -50.89 -2.30
N LEU A 632 -15.60 -52.07 -2.40
CA LEU A 632 -15.56 -53.07 -1.33
C LEU A 632 -14.20 -53.05 -0.59
N PRO A 633 -14.18 -53.35 0.73
CA PRO A 633 -12.93 -53.53 1.44
C PRO A 633 -12.18 -54.78 0.93
N GLY A 634 -10.93 -54.60 0.50
CA GLY A 634 -10.04 -55.67 0.11
C GLY A 634 -9.52 -56.47 1.30
N SER A 635 -9.29 -57.78 1.13
CA SER A 635 -8.74 -58.65 2.18
C SER A 635 -7.29 -58.31 2.56
N ASP A 636 -6.60 -57.52 1.74
CA ASP A 636 -5.26 -57.00 1.93
C ASP A 636 -5.23 -55.56 2.46
N GLY A 637 -6.41 -54.99 2.80
CA GLY A 637 -6.55 -53.61 3.23
C GLY A 637 -6.53 -52.59 2.09
N ARG A 638 -6.55 -53.01 0.83
CA ARG A 638 -6.67 -52.12 -0.35
C ARG A 638 -8.12 -51.95 -0.79
N LEU A 639 -8.39 -50.96 -1.63
CA LEU A 639 -9.71 -50.73 -2.22
C LEU A 639 -10.01 -51.81 -3.28
N ARG A 640 -11.28 -52.16 -3.47
CA ARG A 640 -11.68 -53.15 -4.48
C ARG A 640 -12.97 -52.71 -5.18
N PHE A 641 -12.87 -52.43 -6.48
CA PHE A 641 -14.02 -52.02 -7.31
C PHE A 641 -14.61 -53.21 -8.08
N VAL A 642 -15.92 -53.47 -7.93
CA VAL A 642 -16.62 -54.59 -8.57
C VAL A 642 -17.78 -54.09 -9.42
N PHE A 643 -17.83 -54.48 -10.70
CA PHE A 643 -18.91 -54.05 -11.60
C PHE A 643 -20.28 -54.38 -11.04
N TRP A 644 -21.11 -53.34 -10.91
CA TRP A 644 -22.44 -53.43 -10.33
C TRP A 644 -23.53 -53.43 -11.40
N GLY A 645 -23.37 -52.60 -12.43
CA GLY A 645 -24.29 -52.54 -13.57
C GLY A 645 -24.40 -51.14 -14.19
N ILE A 646 -25.34 -51.00 -15.12
CA ILE A 646 -25.79 -49.69 -15.60
C ILE A 646 -26.77 -49.17 -14.58
N VAL A 647 -26.39 -48.08 -13.91
CA VAL A 647 -27.22 -47.43 -12.90
C VAL A 647 -28.04 -46.30 -13.49
N PHE A 648 -27.71 -45.75 -14.66
CA PHE A 648 -28.53 -44.69 -15.29
C PHE A 648 -28.43 -44.77 -16.81
N ASP A 649 -29.56 -44.76 -17.52
CA ASP A 649 -29.63 -45.02 -18.97
C ASP A 649 -30.42 -43.97 -19.78
N ASP A 650 -30.85 -42.86 -19.15
CA ASP A 650 -31.40 -41.72 -19.88
C ASP A 650 -30.28 -40.98 -20.60
N VAL A 651 -30.09 -41.29 -21.88
CA VAL A 651 -29.05 -40.73 -22.74
C VAL A 651 -29.46 -39.42 -23.45
N SER A 652 -30.56 -38.78 -23.02
CA SER A 652 -31.09 -37.58 -23.68
C SER A 652 -30.31 -36.28 -23.37
N PHE A 653 -29.28 -36.35 -22.51
CA PHE A 653 -28.43 -35.21 -22.13
C PHE A 653 -26.97 -35.63 -21.90
N SER A 654 -26.09 -34.64 -21.76
CA SER A 654 -24.65 -34.84 -21.60
C SER A 654 -24.29 -35.20 -20.16
N ARG A 655 -23.15 -35.88 -19.98
CA ARG A 655 -22.50 -36.05 -18.68
C ARG A 655 -22.33 -34.75 -17.90
N ASP A 656 -22.17 -33.62 -18.58
CA ASP A 656 -21.98 -32.31 -17.95
C ASP A 656 -23.21 -31.88 -17.13
N ASN A 657 -24.38 -32.41 -17.47
CA ASN A 657 -25.63 -32.23 -16.74
C ASN A 657 -25.70 -33.03 -15.44
N LEU A 658 -24.87 -34.06 -15.25
CA LEU A 658 -24.98 -34.95 -14.10
C LEU A 658 -24.16 -34.49 -12.89
N ARG A 659 -24.80 -34.52 -11.72
CA ARG A 659 -24.15 -34.50 -10.40
C ARG A 659 -24.68 -35.68 -9.58
N PHE A 660 -23.91 -36.07 -8.59
CA PHE A 660 -24.24 -37.14 -7.65
C PHE A 660 -24.14 -36.55 -6.26
N ALA A 661 -25.23 -36.64 -5.49
CA ALA A 661 -25.31 -36.15 -4.12
C ALA A 661 -26.62 -36.62 -3.48
N ASP A 662 -26.59 -37.01 -2.22
CA ASP A 662 -27.79 -37.29 -1.43
C ASP A 662 -28.60 -35.99 -1.19
N VAL A 663 -29.71 -35.80 -1.91
CA VAL A 663 -30.59 -34.64 -1.73
C VAL A 663 -31.78 -34.93 -0.81
N THR A 664 -31.88 -36.16 -0.29
CA THR A 664 -32.97 -36.59 0.60
C THR A 664 -32.54 -36.78 2.05
N GLY A 665 -31.25 -37.01 2.29
CA GLY A 665 -30.67 -37.34 3.59
C GLY A 665 -30.88 -38.80 4.00
N ASP A 666 -31.13 -39.70 3.03
CA ASP A 666 -31.36 -41.12 3.29
C ASP A 666 -30.08 -41.98 3.23
N GLY A 667 -28.94 -41.36 2.95
CA GLY A 667 -27.62 -41.99 2.87
C GLY A 667 -27.33 -42.62 1.50
N TYR A 668 -28.17 -42.37 0.49
CA TYR A 668 -27.93 -42.84 -0.87
C TYR A 668 -27.76 -41.63 -1.79
N ASP A 669 -26.66 -41.58 -2.53
CA ASP A 669 -26.45 -40.51 -3.49
C ASP A 669 -27.49 -40.59 -4.63
N ASP A 670 -28.12 -39.44 -4.89
CA ASP A 670 -29.10 -39.25 -5.96
C ASP A 670 -28.43 -38.77 -7.25
N ILE A 671 -29.09 -38.97 -8.39
CA ILE A 671 -28.65 -38.41 -9.67
C ILE A 671 -29.35 -37.08 -9.92
N LEU A 672 -28.58 -36.03 -10.13
CA LEU A 672 -29.10 -34.68 -10.38
C LEU A 672 -28.80 -34.27 -11.82
N ARG A 673 -29.84 -33.94 -12.57
CA ARG A 673 -29.74 -33.33 -13.91
C ARG A 673 -29.88 -31.82 -13.81
N VAL A 674 -28.76 -31.13 -14.00
CA VAL A 674 -28.64 -29.66 -13.98
C VAL A 674 -28.87 -29.09 -15.39
N GLY A 675 -29.78 -28.13 -15.51
CA GLY A 675 -30.05 -27.38 -16.72
C GLY A 675 -29.14 -26.16 -16.90
N ALA A 676 -29.23 -25.50 -18.05
CA ALA A 676 -28.37 -24.36 -18.40
C ALA A 676 -28.45 -23.19 -17.40
N THR A 677 -29.61 -22.98 -16.77
CA THR A 677 -29.88 -21.93 -15.77
C THR A 677 -29.74 -22.41 -14.33
N GLY A 678 -29.12 -23.58 -14.12
CA GLY A 678 -28.99 -24.20 -12.80
C GLY A 678 -30.28 -24.83 -12.26
N ALA A 679 -31.37 -24.91 -13.04
CA ALA A 679 -32.56 -25.68 -12.65
C ALA A 679 -32.24 -27.18 -12.59
N VAL A 680 -32.81 -27.92 -11.64
CA VAL A 680 -32.41 -29.31 -11.36
C VAL A 680 -33.63 -30.24 -11.39
N HIS A 681 -33.51 -31.34 -12.13
CA HIS A 681 -34.35 -32.53 -11.98
C HIS A 681 -33.58 -33.55 -11.15
N ALA A 682 -34.19 -34.08 -10.10
CA ALA A 682 -33.57 -35.11 -9.27
C ALA A 682 -34.15 -36.48 -9.63
N TYR A 683 -33.29 -37.47 -9.82
CA TYR A 683 -33.62 -38.87 -9.93
C TYR A 683 -33.27 -39.46 -8.57
N ILE A 684 -34.30 -39.69 -7.75
CA ILE A 684 -34.12 -40.13 -6.37
C ILE A 684 -33.81 -41.62 -6.34
N ASN A 685 -32.74 -42.00 -5.66
CA ASN A 685 -32.27 -43.37 -5.51
C ASN A 685 -33.33 -44.21 -4.77
N VAL A 686 -33.70 -45.36 -5.32
CA VAL A 686 -34.58 -46.34 -4.70
C VAL A 686 -33.83 -47.67 -4.64
N PRO A 687 -33.11 -47.93 -3.53
CA PRO A 687 -32.27 -49.11 -3.39
C PRO A 687 -33.12 -50.38 -3.31
N ASN A 688 -32.53 -51.53 -3.67
CA ASN A 688 -33.15 -52.82 -3.42
C ASN A 688 -32.91 -53.23 -1.95
N PRO A 689 -33.93 -53.23 -1.09
CA PRO A 689 -33.74 -53.47 0.34
C PRO A 689 -33.34 -54.92 0.68
N THR A 690 -33.39 -55.82 -0.29
CA THR A 690 -33.09 -57.24 -0.11
C THR A 690 -31.79 -57.68 -0.75
N ASP A 691 -31.22 -56.86 -1.63
CA ASP A 691 -29.98 -57.18 -2.34
C ASP A 691 -29.23 -55.89 -2.70
N PRO A 692 -28.23 -55.47 -1.92
CA PRO A 692 -27.41 -54.30 -2.21
C PRO A 692 -26.53 -54.49 -3.46
N PHE A 693 -26.44 -55.72 -4.00
CA PHE A 693 -25.73 -56.00 -5.26
C PHE A 693 -26.63 -55.88 -6.49
N THR A 694 -27.92 -55.53 -6.32
CA THR A 694 -28.79 -55.13 -7.43
C THR A 694 -28.76 -53.61 -7.59
N PRO A 695 -28.46 -53.07 -8.80
CA PRO A 695 -28.52 -51.64 -9.07
C PRO A 695 -29.83 -50.98 -8.66
N PRO A 696 -29.82 -49.73 -8.17
CA PRO A 696 -31.02 -49.04 -7.73
C PRO A 696 -31.94 -48.70 -8.90
N THR A 697 -33.19 -48.40 -8.56
CA THR A 697 -34.14 -47.77 -9.49
C THR A 697 -34.32 -46.29 -9.15
N TRP A 698 -34.87 -45.49 -10.07
CA TRP A 698 -34.97 -44.04 -9.88
C TRP A 698 -36.41 -43.55 -9.84
N ARG A 699 -36.70 -42.68 -8.88
CA ARG A 699 -37.94 -41.90 -8.85
C ARG A 699 -37.66 -40.47 -9.27
N GLU A 700 -38.15 -40.08 -10.45
CA GLU A 700 -37.95 -38.73 -10.98
C GLU A 700 -38.77 -37.67 -10.20
N LYS A 701 -38.09 -36.58 -9.81
CA LYS A 701 -38.66 -35.38 -9.21
C LYS A 701 -38.31 -34.18 -10.08
N LEU A 702 -39.29 -33.75 -10.88
CA LEU A 702 -39.13 -32.65 -11.82
C LEU A 702 -39.01 -31.30 -11.10
N ASN A 703 -38.11 -30.44 -11.58
CA ASN A 703 -37.90 -29.09 -11.03
C ASN A 703 -37.66 -29.09 -9.51
N TRP A 704 -36.90 -30.07 -9.01
CA TRP A 704 -36.54 -30.17 -7.60
C TRP A 704 -35.92 -28.87 -7.09
N ALA A 705 -35.00 -28.28 -7.88
CA ALA A 705 -34.54 -26.90 -7.70
C ALA A 705 -34.91 -26.05 -8.93
N PRO A 706 -35.52 -24.86 -8.76
CA PRO A 706 -35.92 -24.00 -9.88
C PRO A 706 -34.74 -23.29 -10.56
N GLY A 707 -33.53 -23.39 -10.00
CA GLY A 707 -32.38 -22.57 -10.36
C GLY A 707 -32.34 -21.28 -9.54
N ALA A 708 -31.14 -20.77 -9.29
CA ALA A 708 -30.91 -19.51 -8.59
C ALA A 708 -30.37 -18.43 -9.55
N THR A 709 -30.50 -17.16 -9.17
CA THR A 709 -29.90 -16.04 -9.92
C THR A 709 -28.38 -16.25 -10.00
N GLY A 710 -27.83 -16.23 -11.22
CA GLY A 710 -26.40 -16.46 -11.45
C GLY A 710 -25.99 -17.93 -11.47
N ALA A 711 -26.92 -18.88 -11.25
CA ALA A 711 -26.64 -20.30 -11.39
C ALA A 711 -26.57 -20.73 -12.86
N SER A 712 -25.68 -21.68 -13.11
CA SER A 712 -25.43 -22.29 -14.41
C SER A 712 -25.03 -23.74 -14.22
N LEU A 713 -24.90 -24.44 -15.35
CA LEU A 713 -24.33 -25.78 -15.39
C LEU A 713 -22.95 -25.87 -14.72
N PHE A 714 -22.10 -24.85 -14.88
CA PHE A 714 -20.67 -24.94 -14.56
C PHE A 714 -20.33 -24.47 -13.14
N ASN A 715 -21.16 -23.63 -12.56
CA ASN A 715 -20.87 -22.99 -11.27
C ASN A 715 -21.73 -23.51 -10.12
N LEU A 716 -22.53 -24.53 -10.37
CA LEU A 716 -23.31 -25.22 -9.35
C LEU A 716 -22.49 -26.32 -8.68
N ARG A 717 -22.55 -26.37 -7.35
CA ARG A 717 -22.00 -27.46 -6.51
C ARG A 717 -23.11 -27.99 -5.59
N PHE A 718 -22.94 -29.22 -5.14
CA PHE A 718 -23.80 -29.90 -4.20
C PHE A 718 -22.94 -30.45 -3.08
N ALA A 719 -23.23 -30.04 -1.86
CA ALA A 719 -22.56 -30.52 -0.66
C ALA A 719 -23.38 -30.15 0.57
N ASP A 720 -23.35 -30.98 1.61
CA ASP A 720 -23.96 -30.66 2.90
C ASP A 720 -23.06 -29.65 3.62
N VAL A 721 -23.51 -28.40 3.76
CA VAL A 721 -22.71 -27.34 4.40
C VAL A 721 -23.19 -27.00 5.80
N ASP A 722 -24.31 -27.57 6.27
CA ASP A 722 -24.87 -27.34 7.59
C ASP A 722 -25.01 -28.59 8.47
N ASN A 723 -24.56 -29.75 7.97
CA ASN A 723 -24.61 -31.07 8.59
C ASN A 723 -26.05 -31.53 8.87
N ASP A 724 -26.96 -31.30 7.92
CA ASP A 724 -28.33 -31.80 7.96
C ASP A 724 -28.56 -33.09 7.16
N LYS A 725 -27.47 -33.64 6.61
CA LYS A 725 -27.34 -34.82 5.74
C LYS A 725 -27.89 -34.65 4.34
N LYS A 726 -28.44 -33.49 3.99
CA LYS A 726 -28.90 -33.23 2.63
C LYS A 726 -27.89 -32.32 1.95
N ALA A 727 -27.57 -32.66 0.71
CA ALA A 727 -26.76 -31.79 -0.11
C ALA A 727 -27.49 -30.48 -0.38
N ASP A 728 -26.77 -29.38 -0.11
CA ASP A 728 -27.23 -28.03 -0.35
C ASP A 728 -26.88 -27.59 -1.78
N TYR A 729 -27.67 -26.66 -2.28
CA TYR A 729 -27.50 -26.10 -3.61
C TYR A 729 -26.56 -24.89 -3.51
N LEU A 730 -25.34 -24.98 -4.05
CA LEU A 730 -24.32 -23.95 -3.89
C LEU A 730 -24.00 -23.28 -5.22
N THR A 731 -24.23 -21.98 -5.34
CA THR A 731 -23.77 -21.21 -6.51
C THR A 731 -22.43 -20.58 -6.20
N VAL A 732 -21.41 -20.97 -6.94
CA VAL A 732 -20.07 -20.40 -6.86
C VAL A 732 -19.94 -19.30 -7.90
N GLY A 733 -19.51 -18.09 -7.53
CA GLY A 733 -19.19 -17.06 -8.52
C GLY A 733 -17.73 -17.09 -8.95
N SER A 734 -17.38 -16.23 -9.90
CA SER A 734 -16.06 -16.24 -10.56
C SER A 734 -14.88 -15.96 -9.64
N ASN A 735 -15.10 -15.30 -8.49
CA ASN A 735 -14.10 -15.01 -7.46
C ASN A 735 -14.18 -15.98 -6.26
N GLY A 736 -14.92 -17.08 -6.42
CA GLY A 736 -15.11 -18.10 -5.39
C GLY A 736 -16.04 -17.66 -4.25
N ASN A 737 -16.82 -16.60 -4.43
CA ASN A 737 -17.96 -16.34 -3.56
C ASN A 737 -18.97 -17.48 -3.68
N VAL A 738 -19.63 -17.83 -2.58
CA VAL A 738 -20.64 -18.90 -2.56
C VAL A 738 -21.91 -18.36 -1.95
N HIS A 739 -23.02 -18.51 -2.68
CA HIS A 739 -24.35 -18.44 -2.08
C HIS A 739 -24.81 -19.89 -1.86
N ALA A 740 -25.11 -20.22 -0.61
CA ALA A 740 -25.70 -21.49 -0.26
C ALA A 740 -27.22 -21.37 -0.26
N TYR A 741 -27.89 -22.38 -0.77
CA TYR A 741 -29.33 -22.53 -0.73
C TYR A 741 -29.59 -23.84 0.00
N LEU A 742 -29.82 -23.73 1.30
CA LEU A 742 -29.89 -24.88 2.19
C LEU A 742 -31.14 -25.70 1.89
N ASN A 743 -30.96 -27.00 1.73
CA ASN A 743 -32.01 -27.89 1.27
C ASN A 743 -32.96 -28.27 2.41
N ARG A 744 -34.12 -27.60 2.48
CA ARG A 744 -35.19 -27.93 3.44
C ARG A 744 -36.24 -28.89 2.85
N GLY A 745 -35.84 -29.77 1.93
CA GLY A 745 -36.71 -30.73 1.24
C GLY A 745 -37.07 -30.34 -0.21
N GLY A 746 -36.43 -29.30 -0.74
CA GLY A 746 -36.67 -28.74 -2.07
C GLY A 746 -38.06 -28.11 -2.21
N LYS A 747 -38.51 -27.91 -3.45
CA LYS A 747 -39.69 -27.08 -3.78
C LYS A 747 -41.01 -27.45 -3.08
N ASP A 748 -41.21 -28.71 -2.69
CA ASP A 748 -42.51 -29.23 -2.23
C ASP A 748 -42.54 -29.68 -0.76
N ALA A 749 -41.44 -29.56 0.00
CA ALA A 749 -41.32 -30.07 1.38
C ALA A 749 -40.63 -29.12 2.38
N GLY A 750 -40.50 -27.84 2.05
CA GLY A 750 -39.91 -26.81 2.92
C GLY A 750 -39.11 -25.74 2.18
N GLY A 751 -38.76 -25.97 0.91
CA GLY A 751 -38.09 -25.01 0.04
C GLY A 751 -36.56 -25.05 0.13
N PHE A 752 -35.93 -24.04 -0.46
CA PHE A 752 -34.51 -23.74 -0.28
C PHE A 752 -34.38 -22.47 0.57
N GLU A 753 -33.54 -22.51 1.59
CA GLU A 753 -33.24 -21.37 2.45
C GLU A 753 -31.98 -20.67 1.95
N ALA A 754 -32.10 -19.43 1.48
CA ALA A 754 -30.99 -18.72 0.87
C ALA A 754 -30.06 -18.09 1.93
N HIS A 755 -28.79 -18.49 1.92
CA HIS A 755 -27.69 -17.88 2.62
C HIS A 755 -26.71 -17.28 1.61
N LEU A 756 -26.94 -16.01 1.32
CA LEU A 756 -26.09 -15.27 0.38
C LEU A 756 -24.74 -14.99 1.04
N ASN A 757 -23.65 -15.12 0.28
CA ASN A 757 -22.28 -14.94 0.79
C ASN A 757 -21.95 -15.92 1.92
N PHE A 758 -22.52 -17.12 1.86
CA PHE A 758 -22.20 -18.26 2.71
C PHE A 758 -20.68 -18.45 2.82
N ALA A 759 -20.00 -18.28 1.68
CA ALA A 759 -18.57 -17.94 1.62
C ALA A 759 -18.45 -16.59 0.89
N ASN A 760 -17.80 -15.60 1.52
CA ASN A 760 -17.81 -14.21 1.02
C ASN A 760 -17.05 -14.05 -0.31
N GLU A 761 -15.74 -13.85 -0.30
CA GLU A 761 -14.93 -13.90 -1.52
C GLU A 761 -13.60 -14.53 -1.16
N SER A 762 -13.21 -15.54 -1.93
CA SER A 762 -11.92 -16.22 -1.72
C SER A 762 -10.81 -15.62 -2.57
N ASN A 763 -11.17 -14.87 -3.62
CA ASN A 763 -10.31 -14.42 -4.72
C ASN A 763 -9.65 -15.55 -5.52
N TYR A 764 -10.10 -16.79 -5.34
CA TYR A 764 -9.76 -17.91 -6.23
C TYR A 764 -10.83 -18.08 -7.29
N PRO A 765 -10.44 -18.48 -8.51
CA PRO A 765 -11.40 -18.77 -9.57
C PRO A 765 -12.43 -19.82 -9.14
N GLY A 766 -13.71 -19.53 -9.36
CA GLY A 766 -14.83 -20.39 -8.94
C GLY A 766 -14.79 -21.80 -9.52
N GLU A 767 -14.16 -21.99 -10.67
CA GLU A 767 -13.94 -23.30 -11.29
C GLU A 767 -13.02 -24.22 -10.46
N LEU A 768 -12.14 -23.65 -9.63
CA LEU A 768 -11.25 -24.40 -8.73
C LEU A 768 -11.92 -24.78 -7.41
N VAL A 769 -13.12 -24.23 -7.14
CA VAL A 769 -13.81 -24.40 -5.87
C VAL A 769 -14.57 -25.73 -5.83
N GLN A 770 -14.27 -26.51 -4.81
CA GLN A 770 -14.96 -27.75 -4.46
C GLN A 770 -15.36 -27.73 -2.98
N PHE A 771 -16.37 -28.54 -2.63
CA PHE A 771 -16.88 -28.67 -1.28
C PHE A 771 -16.84 -30.13 -0.87
N LYS A 772 -16.02 -30.46 0.14
CA LYS A 772 -15.83 -31.82 0.66
C LYS A 772 -15.45 -31.77 2.13
N ASP A 773 -15.98 -32.68 2.94
CA ASP A 773 -15.62 -32.78 4.36
C ASP A 773 -14.25 -33.45 4.51
N ILE A 774 -13.20 -32.63 4.65
CA ILE A 774 -11.82 -33.13 4.88
C ILE A 774 -11.54 -33.28 6.39
N SER A 775 -12.46 -32.83 7.22
CA SER A 775 -12.30 -32.68 8.66
C SER A 775 -12.98 -33.80 9.46
N GLY A 776 -13.92 -34.51 8.82
CA GLY A 776 -14.76 -35.53 9.42
C GLY A 776 -15.90 -34.98 10.28
N ASP A 777 -16.19 -33.68 10.23
CA ASP A 777 -17.18 -33.03 11.11
C ASP A 777 -18.62 -33.00 10.53
N GLY A 778 -18.81 -33.60 9.36
CA GLY A 778 -20.07 -33.69 8.63
C GLY A 778 -20.41 -32.44 7.84
N LYS A 779 -19.57 -31.39 7.85
CA LYS A 779 -19.76 -30.20 7.04
C LYS A 779 -18.75 -30.19 5.91
N ALA A 780 -19.23 -29.88 4.71
CA ALA A 780 -18.34 -29.71 3.59
C ALA A 780 -17.46 -28.47 3.79
N ASP A 781 -16.16 -28.69 3.69
CA ASP A 781 -15.12 -27.68 3.76
C ASP A 781 -14.88 -27.04 2.39
N TYR A 782 -14.43 -25.80 2.39
CA TYR A 782 -14.14 -25.06 1.17
C TYR A 782 -12.75 -25.41 0.68
N LEU A 783 -12.65 -26.00 -0.53
CA LEU A 783 -11.40 -26.40 -1.15
C LEU A 783 -11.13 -25.59 -2.42
N VAL A 784 -9.89 -25.14 -2.58
CA VAL A 784 -9.35 -24.64 -3.86
C VAL A 784 -8.41 -25.71 -4.39
N VAL A 785 -8.83 -26.34 -5.47
CA VAL A 785 -8.18 -27.52 -6.05
C VAL A 785 -7.53 -27.11 -7.36
N TYR A 786 -6.21 -27.01 -7.37
CA TYR A 786 -5.44 -26.65 -8.56
C TYR A 786 -5.31 -27.86 -9.49
N ASN A 787 -5.22 -27.61 -10.80
CA ASN A 787 -5.04 -28.66 -11.82
C ASN A 787 -3.80 -29.54 -11.61
N GLN A 788 -2.83 -29.09 -10.81
CA GLN A 788 -1.60 -29.82 -10.45
C GLN A 788 -1.71 -30.61 -9.15
N GLY A 789 -2.91 -30.70 -8.57
CA GLY A 789 -3.18 -31.47 -7.35
C GLY A 789 -2.76 -30.79 -6.05
N ALA A 790 -2.31 -29.53 -6.12
CA ALA A 790 -2.22 -28.71 -4.92
C ALA A 790 -3.64 -28.39 -4.43
N VAL A 791 -3.86 -28.46 -3.12
CA VAL A 791 -5.17 -28.19 -2.50
C VAL A 791 -5.00 -27.26 -1.33
N ARG A 792 -5.76 -26.16 -1.34
CA ARG A 792 -5.90 -25.24 -0.22
C ARG A 792 -7.29 -25.37 0.39
N ALA A 793 -7.38 -25.35 1.72
CA ALA A 793 -8.63 -25.62 2.40
C ALA A 793 -8.97 -24.63 3.52
N TRP A 794 -10.27 -24.51 3.79
CA TRP A 794 -10.85 -23.81 4.92
C TRP A 794 -11.93 -24.68 5.55
N LEU A 795 -11.85 -24.87 6.87
CA LEU A 795 -12.85 -25.60 7.63
C LEU A 795 -14.15 -24.82 7.72
N ASN A 796 -15.26 -25.50 7.49
CA ASN A 796 -16.58 -24.92 7.68
C ASN A 796 -16.97 -24.90 9.17
N ARG A 797 -16.94 -23.71 9.79
CA ARG A 797 -17.39 -23.48 11.18
C ARG A 797 -18.86 -23.07 11.26
N GLY A 798 -19.64 -23.39 10.24
CA GLY A 798 -21.04 -23.03 10.09
C GLY A 798 -21.29 -21.97 9.01
N GLY A 799 -20.30 -21.63 8.18
CA GLY A 799 -20.42 -20.58 7.17
C GLY A 799 -20.87 -19.22 7.73
N ASN A 800 -21.15 -18.25 6.85
CA ASN A 800 -21.67 -16.96 7.30
C ASN A 800 -23.20 -17.01 7.47
N LEU A 801 -23.66 -17.78 8.46
CA LEU A 801 -25.08 -17.77 8.86
C LEU A 801 -25.47 -16.48 9.62
N GLU A 802 -24.49 -15.68 10.05
CA GLU A 802 -24.63 -14.25 10.41
C GLU A 802 -23.48 -13.43 9.81
N THR A 803 -23.76 -12.18 9.40
CA THR A 803 -22.91 -11.39 8.50
C THR A 803 -21.72 -10.73 9.21
N THR A 804 -20.56 -11.40 9.29
CA THR A 804 -19.27 -10.78 9.69
C THR A 804 -18.07 -11.40 8.95
N THR A 805 -17.04 -10.60 8.63
CA THR A 805 -16.00 -10.90 7.62
C THR A 805 -14.62 -11.26 8.19
N THR A 806 -14.15 -12.45 7.84
CA THR A 806 -12.76 -12.76 7.45
C THR A 806 -12.80 -13.32 6.01
N ALA A 807 -11.68 -13.77 5.41
CA ALA A 807 -11.73 -14.43 4.09
C ALA A 807 -12.58 -15.71 4.16
N LEU A 808 -13.58 -15.79 3.28
CA LEU A 808 -14.81 -16.61 3.38
C LEU A 808 -15.79 -16.22 4.51
N GLY A 809 -15.31 -15.65 5.61
CA GLY A 809 -16.10 -15.06 6.70
C GLY A 809 -15.86 -15.73 8.06
N ALA A 810 -16.40 -15.18 9.15
CA ALA A 810 -16.13 -15.68 10.51
C ALA A 810 -16.51 -17.17 10.72
N GLY A 811 -17.38 -17.69 9.85
CA GLY A 811 -17.74 -19.10 9.79
C GLY A 811 -16.74 -20.03 9.10
N TRP A 812 -15.51 -19.57 8.79
CA TRP A 812 -14.50 -20.37 8.09
C TRP A 812 -13.13 -20.30 8.79
N SER A 813 -12.47 -21.45 8.99
CA SER A 813 -11.10 -21.52 9.53
C SER A 813 -10.08 -21.94 8.47
N ARG A 814 -9.17 -21.05 8.10
CA ARG A 814 -8.13 -21.34 7.10
C ARG A 814 -7.16 -22.43 7.56
N LEU A 815 -6.95 -23.44 6.72
CA LEU A 815 -5.93 -24.50 6.93
C LEU A 815 -4.66 -24.28 6.12
N GLY A 816 -4.77 -23.52 5.02
CA GLY A 816 -3.68 -23.37 4.07
C GLY A 816 -3.63 -24.56 3.12
N VAL A 817 -2.44 -24.87 2.61
CA VAL A 817 -2.26 -25.98 1.67
C VAL A 817 -2.24 -27.31 2.43
N ILE A 818 -3.24 -28.15 2.15
CA ILE A 818 -3.42 -29.47 2.76
C ILE A 818 -2.83 -30.58 1.91
N ALA A 819 -2.71 -30.39 0.60
CA ALA A 819 -2.03 -31.29 -0.32
C ALA A 819 -1.09 -30.46 -1.22
N PRO A 820 0.22 -30.75 -1.27
CA PRO A 820 1.18 -29.96 -2.06
C PRO A 820 1.22 -30.32 -3.56
N GLY A 821 0.47 -31.34 -3.99
CA GLY A 821 0.62 -32.02 -5.28
C GLY A 821 1.72 -33.10 -5.27
N MET A 822 1.55 -34.19 -6.05
CA MET A 822 2.55 -35.25 -6.32
C MET A 822 2.31 -35.86 -7.72
N PRO A 823 3.29 -36.43 -8.48
CA PRO A 823 4.65 -36.87 -8.13
C PRO A 823 5.81 -36.19 -8.92
N ARG A 824 7.04 -36.59 -8.58
CA ARG A 824 8.34 -36.13 -9.12
C ARG A 824 8.70 -36.81 -10.47
N PRO A 825 8.99 -36.08 -11.56
CA PRO A 825 9.57 -36.69 -12.76
C PRO A 825 10.95 -37.28 -12.46
N ALA A 826 11.30 -38.40 -13.10
CA ALA A 826 12.61 -39.06 -12.94
C ALA A 826 13.80 -38.15 -13.29
N THR A 827 13.57 -37.05 -14.01
CA THR A 827 14.60 -36.11 -14.44
C THR A 827 14.98 -35.05 -13.40
N TYR A 828 14.19 -34.82 -12.35
CA TYR A 828 14.49 -33.79 -11.33
C TYR A 828 15.20 -34.36 -10.10
N ALA A 829 16.26 -33.69 -9.65
CA ALA A 829 17.16 -34.14 -8.60
C ALA A 829 16.92 -33.47 -7.23
N ARG A 830 16.72 -32.15 -7.17
CA ARG A 830 16.31 -31.42 -5.96
C ARG A 830 15.89 -30.00 -6.30
N THR A 831 15.34 -29.30 -5.31
CA THR A 831 15.11 -27.85 -5.34
C THR A 831 16.09 -27.18 -4.38
N GLU A 832 16.63 -26.05 -4.81
CA GLU A 832 17.43 -25.12 -4.03
C GLU A 832 16.78 -23.75 -4.07
N ILE A 833 17.15 -22.90 -3.13
CA ILE A 833 16.73 -21.51 -3.05
C ILE A 833 18.00 -20.67 -3.20
N ALA A 834 18.01 -19.77 -4.17
CA ALA A 834 19.21 -19.08 -4.60
C ALA A 834 18.86 -17.77 -5.31
N GLU A 835 19.69 -16.76 -5.18
CA GLU A 835 19.46 -15.44 -5.77
C GLU A 835 19.81 -15.45 -7.26
N MET A 836 18.86 -15.50 -8.19
CA MET A 836 19.17 -15.68 -9.61
C MET A 836 19.13 -14.38 -10.40
N ASN A 837 18.29 -13.42 -10.04
CA ASN A 837 18.14 -12.17 -10.78
C ASN A 837 18.88 -10.96 -10.15
N GLY A 838 19.29 -11.04 -8.88
CA GLY A 838 20.02 -9.99 -8.18
C GLY A 838 19.12 -8.90 -7.60
N ASP A 839 17.85 -9.21 -7.33
CA ASP A 839 16.91 -8.33 -6.65
C ASP A 839 16.90 -8.50 -5.12
N LYS A 840 17.79 -9.36 -4.61
CA LYS A 840 17.95 -9.72 -3.18
C LYS A 840 16.80 -10.55 -2.63
N ARG A 841 15.95 -11.11 -3.48
CA ARG A 841 14.88 -12.02 -3.12
C ARG A 841 15.24 -13.38 -3.69
N ALA A 842 15.44 -14.33 -2.79
CA ALA A 842 15.87 -15.64 -3.19
C ALA A 842 14.82 -16.32 -4.09
N ASP A 843 15.33 -16.82 -5.21
CA ASP A 843 14.58 -17.49 -6.25
C ASP A 843 14.53 -19.00 -6.00
N TYR A 844 13.52 -19.69 -6.52
CA TYR A 844 13.56 -21.14 -6.50
C TYR A 844 14.29 -21.66 -7.73
N VAL A 845 15.14 -22.66 -7.49
CA VAL A 845 15.96 -23.29 -8.52
C VAL A 845 15.81 -24.79 -8.47
N GLN A 846 15.28 -25.34 -9.55
CA GLN A 846 15.02 -26.75 -9.70
C GLN A 846 16.14 -27.39 -10.49
N ILE A 847 16.90 -28.27 -9.85
CA ILE A 847 18.06 -28.93 -10.45
C ILE A 847 17.62 -30.28 -11.01
N ARG A 848 17.91 -30.52 -12.29
CA ARG A 848 17.72 -31.82 -12.94
C ARG A 848 18.91 -32.75 -12.73
N ARG A 849 18.70 -34.06 -12.91
CA ARG A 849 19.75 -35.08 -12.80
C ARG A 849 20.88 -34.88 -13.80
N ASP A 850 20.57 -34.31 -14.97
CA ASP A 850 21.56 -33.90 -15.97
C ASP A 850 22.22 -32.54 -15.68
N GLY A 851 21.79 -31.88 -14.60
CA GLY A 851 22.25 -30.57 -14.17
C GLY A 851 21.81 -29.39 -15.01
N SER A 852 20.83 -29.56 -15.90
CA SER A 852 20.01 -28.43 -16.31
C SER A 852 19.18 -27.93 -15.13
N ILE A 853 18.80 -26.66 -15.16
CA ILE A 853 18.08 -26.02 -14.06
C ILE A 853 16.82 -25.36 -14.58
N ARG A 854 15.80 -25.26 -13.74
CA ARG A 854 14.64 -24.41 -13.96
C ARG A 854 14.56 -23.36 -12.87
N VAL A 855 14.44 -22.09 -13.24
CA VAL A 855 14.43 -20.96 -12.31
C VAL A 855 13.07 -20.27 -12.34
N GLY A 856 12.47 -20.10 -11.17
CA GLY A 856 11.32 -19.22 -10.96
C GLY A 856 11.75 -18.01 -10.14
N ILE A 857 11.58 -16.84 -10.73
CA ILE A 857 11.90 -15.55 -10.12
C ILE A 857 10.82 -15.14 -9.14
N ASN A 858 11.24 -14.81 -7.93
CA ASN A 858 10.39 -14.24 -6.91
C ASN A 858 10.13 -12.76 -7.22
N THR A 859 8.88 -12.42 -7.55
CA THR A 859 8.49 -11.07 -7.98
C THR A 859 7.64 -10.30 -6.98
N GLU A 860 7.25 -10.94 -5.87
CA GLU A 860 6.46 -10.42 -4.75
C GLU A 860 5.52 -9.24 -5.08
N ASP A 861 4.28 -9.52 -5.49
CA ASP A 861 3.26 -8.49 -5.76
C ASP A 861 2.64 -7.89 -4.48
N GLN A 862 2.86 -8.51 -3.31
CA GLN A 862 2.41 -8.05 -2.00
C GLN A 862 3.42 -8.43 -0.90
N PRO A 863 3.68 -7.56 0.09
CA PRO A 863 4.60 -7.83 1.20
C PRO A 863 4.42 -9.22 1.83
N GLY A 864 5.44 -10.07 1.73
CA GLY A 864 5.45 -11.43 2.29
C GLY A 864 4.66 -12.49 1.50
N GLN A 865 4.31 -12.22 0.23
CA GLN A 865 3.62 -13.18 -0.65
C GLN A 865 4.43 -13.42 -1.94
N PRO A 866 5.40 -14.35 -1.90
CA PRO A 866 6.24 -14.63 -3.07
C PRO A 866 5.40 -15.11 -4.25
N THR A 867 5.62 -14.50 -5.40
CA THR A 867 5.00 -14.85 -6.68
C THR A 867 6.09 -15.24 -7.66
N TRP A 868 5.88 -16.34 -8.39
CA TRP A 868 6.94 -16.95 -9.20
C TRP A 868 6.72 -16.80 -10.69
N LEU A 869 7.67 -16.15 -11.37
CA LEU A 869 7.68 -16.02 -12.82
C LEU A 869 8.82 -16.82 -13.43
N PRO A 870 8.64 -17.47 -14.59
CA PRO A 870 9.75 -18.12 -15.28
C PRO A 870 10.86 -17.12 -15.61
N TRP A 871 12.09 -17.44 -15.21
CA TRP A 871 13.22 -16.56 -15.51
C TRP A 871 13.47 -16.49 -17.02
N GLY A 872 13.77 -15.30 -17.54
CA GLY A 872 14.00 -15.07 -18.98
C GLY A 872 12.74 -15.15 -19.86
N GLY A 873 11.53 -15.12 -19.31
CA GLY A 873 10.29 -15.02 -20.09
C GLY A 873 9.88 -16.27 -20.89
N GLY A 874 10.58 -17.39 -20.68
CA GLY A 874 10.34 -18.68 -21.34
C GLY A 874 9.88 -19.78 -20.37
N THR A 875 10.36 -21.01 -20.54
CA THR A 875 10.10 -22.12 -19.60
C THR A 875 10.85 -21.97 -18.26
N GLY A 876 11.77 -21.00 -18.19
CA GLY A 876 12.71 -20.85 -17.09
C GLY A 876 13.81 -21.91 -17.11
N GLU A 877 13.97 -22.67 -18.20
CA GLU A 877 14.98 -23.73 -18.30
C GLU A 877 16.34 -23.21 -18.80
N PHE A 878 17.39 -23.58 -18.09
CA PHE A 878 18.77 -23.17 -18.39
C PHE A 878 19.71 -24.36 -18.39
N VAL A 879 20.62 -24.32 -19.35
CA VAL A 879 21.67 -25.32 -19.54
C VAL A 879 23.00 -24.55 -19.50
N PRO A 880 23.80 -24.64 -18.42
CA PRO A 880 25.14 -24.04 -18.37
C PRO A 880 26.00 -24.31 -19.62
N THR A 881 26.50 -23.28 -20.29
CA THR A 881 27.24 -23.49 -21.55
C THR A 881 28.75 -23.45 -21.29
N GLY A 882 29.50 -24.40 -21.85
CA GLY A 882 30.97 -24.48 -21.70
C GLY A 882 31.49 -25.88 -21.35
N GLN A 883 32.76 -25.95 -20.95
CA GLN A 883 33.38 -27.18 -20.47
C GLN A 883 32.75 -27.58 -19.13
N ARG A 884 32.13 -28.75 -19.07
CA ARG A 884 31.57 -29.35 -17.85
C ARG A 884 32.27 -30.68 -17.58
N SER A 885 32.32 -31.11 -16.33
CA SER A 885 32.52 -32.54 -16.04
C SER A 885 31.44 -33.38 -16.74
N ALA A 886 31.76 -34.61 -17.15
CA ALA A 886 30.81 -35.43 -17.91
C ALA A 886 29.56 -35.75 -17.08
N VAL A 887 28.37 -35.49 -17.65
CA VAL A 887 27.11 -36.00 -17.11
C VAL A 887 27.19 -37.53 -17.15
N PRO A 888 26.93 -38.25 -16.03
CA PRO A 888 26.87 -39.70 -16.04
C PRO A 888 25.90 -40.19 -17.12
N ALA A 889 26.25 -41.27 -17.81
CA ALA A 889 25.39 -41.85 -18.85
C ALA A 889 24.10 -42.47 -18.30
N ASP A 890 24.04 -42.71 -16.98
CA ASP A 890 22.88 -43.26 -16.29
C ASP A 890 21.92 -42.13 -15.84
N PRO A 891 20.70 -42.06 -16.39
CA PRO A 891 19.67 -41.10 -15.97
C PRO A 891 19.20 -41.27 -14.52
N ALA A 892 19.58 -42.37 -13.85
CA ALA A 892 19.35 -42.61 -12.43
C ALA A 892 20.42 -42.03 -11.51
N ASP A 893 21.59 -41.64 -12.05
CA ASP A 893 22.71 -41.16 -11.25
C ASP A 893 22.46 -39.73 -10.74
N MET A 894 22.42 -39.58 -9.41
CA MET A 894 22.32 -38.29 -8.75
C MET A 894 23.67 -37.55 -8.67
N GLY A 895 24.76 -38.21 -9.03
CA GLY A 895 26.12 -37.73 -8.87
C GLY A 895 26.39 -36.39 -9.53
N PHE A 896 25.77 -36.10 -10.68
CA PHE A 896 25.91 -34.79 -11.33
C PHE A 896 25.11 -33.71 -10.61
N ALA A 897 23.83 -33.93 -10.33
CA ALA A 897 23.05 -32.95 -9.59
C ALA A 897 23.66 -32.65 -8.21
N ASP A 898 24.15 -33.66 -7.50
CA ASP A 898 24.84 -33.52 -6.20
C ASP A 898 26.15 -32.71 -6.28
N SER A 899 26.73 -32.56 -7.48
CA SER A 899 27.88 -31.69 -7.72
C SER A 899 27.53 -30.20 -7.78
N ILE A 900 26.26 -29.84 -7.97
CA ILE A 900 25.85 -28.46 -8.23
C ILE A 900 25.71 -27.67 -6.93
N ARG A 901 26.16 -26.41 -6.91
CA ARG A 901 25.89 -25.40 -5.88
C ARG A 901 25.59 -24.06 -6.55
N PHE A 902 24.93 -23.18 -5.80
CA PHE A 902 24.70 -21.78 -6.17
C PHE A 902 25.36 -20.87 -5.13
N ALA A 903 26.13 -19.89 -5.60
CA ALA A 903 26.80 -18.90 -4.76
C ALA A 903 27.30 -17.71 -5.59
N ASP A 904 27.24 -16.48 -5.07
CA ASP A 904 27.73 -15.29 -5.78
C ASP A 904 29.26 -15.16 -5.67
N ILE A 905 29.97 -15.71 -6.65
CA ILE A 905 31.44 -15.70 -6.66
C ILE A 905 31.99 -14.36 -7.17
N ASN A 906 31.20 -13.62 -7.94
CA ASN A 906 31.68 -12.45 -8.65
C ASN A 906 31.25 -11.12 -8.02
N GLY A 907 30.31 -11.16 -7.08
CA GLY A 907 29.80 -10.05 -6.30
C GLY A 907 28.83 -9.16 -7.07
N ASP A 908 28.12 -9.70 -8.06
CA ASP A 908 27.11 -8.96 -8.83
C ASP A 908 25.69 -9.10 -8.28
N GLY A 909 25.56 -9.71 -7.10
CA GLY A 909 24.31 -10.00 -6.42
C GLY A 909 23.59 -11.21 -6.99
N ARG A 910 24.16 -11.94 -7.96
CA ARG A 910 23.53 -13.14 -8.53
C ARG A 910 24.34 -14.38 -8.19
N ASP A 911 23.67 -15.39 -7.66
CA ASP A 911 24.25 -16.69 -7.41
C ASP A 911 24.69 -17.34 -8.74
N ASP A 912 25.97 -17.70 -8.79
CA ASP A 912 26.62 -18.36 -9.91
C ASP A 912 26.41 -19.88 -9.84
N PHE A 913 26.40 -20.53 -11.00
CA PHE A 913 26.32 -21.99 -11.06
C PHE A 913 27.70 -22.60 -10.83
N ILE A 914 27.83 -23.45 -9.82
CA ILE A 914 29.08 -24.09 -9.43
C ILE A 914 28.95 -25.60 -9.55
N GLN A 915 29.91 -26.21 -10.24
CA GLN A 915 30.08 -27.67 -10.27
C GLN A 915 31.30 -28.08 -9.43
N LEU A 916 31.06 -28.92 -8.42
CA LEU A 916 32.07 -29.50 -7.54
C LEU A 916 32.39 -30.95 -7.92
N SER A 917 33.64 -31.23 -8.26
CA SER A 917 34.11 -32.62 -8.41
C SER A 917 34.03 -33.37 -7.08
N ALA A 918 34.16 -34.70 -7.09
CA ALA A 918 34.19 -35.49 -5.86
C ALA A 918 35.31 -35.05 -4.88
N SER A 919 36.42 -34.52 -5.42
CA SER A 919 37.58 -33.98 -4.70
C SER A 919 37.53 -32.45 -4.49
N GLY A 920 36.41 -31.81 -4.81
CA GLY A 920 36.15 -30.41 -4.47
C GLY A 920 36.71 -29.39 -5.45
N GLU A 921 37.16 -29.84 -6.62
CA GLU A 921 37.50 -28.93 -7.72
C GLU A 921 36.26 -28.16 -8.15
N MET A 922 36.41 -26.86 -8.35
CA MET A 922 35.30 -25.92 -8.47
C MET A 922 35.28 -25.29 -9.86
N GLU A 923 34.36 -25.75 -10.71
CA GLU A 923 34.05 -25.12 -12.00
C GLU A 923 32.90 -24.12 -11.81
N VAL A 924 33.08 -22.87 -12.26
CA VAL A 924 32.09 -21.81 -12.05
C VAL A 924 31.62 -21.24 -13.38
N PHE A 925 30.31 -21.05 -13.46
CA PHE A 925 29.62 -20.43 -14.57
C PHE A 925 28.90 -19.20 -14.06
N TYR A 926 29.36 -18.04 -14.50
CA TYR A 926 28.78 -16.78 -14.06
C TYR A 926 27.38 -16.58 -14.58
N ASN A 927 26.49 -16.19 -13.70
CA ASN A 927 25.14 -15.81 -14.01
C ASN A 927 25.13 -14.42 -14.68
N ARG A 928 24.86 -14.36 -15.99
CA ARG A 928 24.93 -13.13 -16.78
C ARG A 928 23.78 -13.02 -17.77
N LEU A 929 23.40 -11.78 -18.10
CA LEU A 929 22.58 -11.52 -19.29
C LEU A 929 23.43 -11.76 -20.55
N LEU A 930 23.05 -12.75 -21.35
CA LEU A 930 23.76 -13.14 -22.57
C LEU A 930 23.53 -12.10 -23.68
N LYS A 931 24.62 -11.70 -24.34
CA LYS A 931 24.59 -10.62 -25.35
C LYS A 931 23.83 -10.96 -26.65
N ALA A 932 23.50 -12.22 -26.89
CA ALA A 932 22.89 -12.66 -28.16
C ALA A 932 21.37 -12.49 -28.19
N ASP A 933 20.72 -12.56 -27.03
CA ASP A 933 19.26 -12.53 -26.86
C ASP A 933 18.80 -11.67 -25.67
N GLY A 934 19.73 -11.15 -24.84
CA GLY A 934 19.41 -10.40 -23.63
C GLY A 934 18.84 -11.27 -22.51
N LEU A 935 18.83 -12.60 -22.68
CA LEU A 935 18.30 -13.54 -21.71
C LEU A 935 19.37 -13.92 -20.69
N PRO A 936 18.98 -14.22 -19.45
CA PRO A 936 19.91 -14.75 -18.45
C PRO A 936 20.55 -16.07 -18.89
N GLY A 937 21.78 -16.32 -18.47
CA GLY A 937 22.48 -17.54 -18.77
C GLY A 937 23.80 -17.69 -18.03
N PHE A 938 24.27 -18.93 -17.98
CA PHE A 938 25.48 -19.30 -17.25
C PHE A 938 26.67 -19.42 -18.21
N VAL A 939 27.65 -18.55 -18.03
CA VAL A 939 28.86 -18.46 -18.86
C VAL A 939 30.05 -19.01 -18.08
N HIS A 940 30.65 -20.09 -18.60
CA HIS A 940 31.88 -20.64 -18.02
C HIS A 940 32.99 -19.59 -17.94
N GLN A 941 33.56 -19.38 -16.75
CA GLN A 941 34.64 -18.43 -16.54
C GLN A 941 36.01 -19.04 -16.84
N VAL A 942 36.50 -19.94 -15.97
CA VAL A 942 37.81 -20.59 -16.04
C VAL A 942 37.74 -21.89 -15.21
N GLY A 943 38.50 -22.93 -15.58
CA GLY A 943 38.56 -24.20 -14.83
C GLY A 943 39.09 -24.05 -13.40
N ASN A 944 38.93 -25.10 -12.58
CA ASN A 944 39.15 -25.18 -11.13
C ASN A 944 39.66 -23.90 -10.42
N ILE A 945 38.76 -23.22 -9.71
CA ILE A 945 39.05 -22.02 -8.91
C ILE A 945 39.00 -22.26 -7.40
N ALA A 946 38.96 -23.52 -6.95
CA ALA A 946 38.97 -23.85 -5.53
C ALA A 946 40.25 -23.34 -4.86
N PRO A 947 40.16 -22.78 -3.63
CA PRO A 947 41.35 -22.30 -2.90
C PRO A 947 42.24 -23.44 -2.39
N VAL A 948 41.69 -24.66 -2.32
CA VAL A 948 42.34 -25.84 -1.75
C VAL A 948 41.95 -27.10 -2.53
N ASN A 949 42.88 -28.03 -2.65
CA ASN A 949 42.67 -29.32 -3.33
C ASN A 949 42.22 -30.41 -2.34
N ASP A 950 41.65 -31.49 -2.89
CA ASP A 950 41.32 -32.73 -2.17
C ASP A 950 40.35 -32.55 -0.98
N VAL A 951 39.34 -31.69 -1.17
CA VAL A 951 38.24 -31.51 -0.21
C VAL A 951 37.00 -32.22 -0.74
N ALA A 952 36.47 -33.18 0.00
CA ALA A 952 35.25 -33.87 -0.44
C ALA A 952 34.11 -32.86 -0.65
N ARG A 953 33.38 -32.95 -1.78
CA ARG A 953 32.28 -32.01 -2.10
C ARG A 953 31.21 -31.86 -1.03
N GLY A 954 31.01 -32.89 -0.20
CA GLY A 954 30.08 -32.86 0.92
C GLY A 954 30.50 -31.89 2.04
N ASP A 955 31.78 -31.53 2.07
CA ASP A 955 32.42 -30.72 3.09
C ASP A 955 32.43 -29.24 2.72
N ILE A 956 32.03 -28.89 1.49
CA ILE A 956 32.10 -27.54 0.96
C ILE A 956 30.75 -26.85 1.13
N ARG A 957 30.77 -25.61 1.63
CA ARG A 957 29.65 -24.67 1.66
C ARG A 957 30.11 -23.32 1.12
N PHE A 958 29.17 -22.51 0.69
CA PHE A 958 29.39 -21.14 0.24
C PHE A 958 28.49 -20.22 1.05
N ALA A 959 29.05 -19.11 1.53
CA ALA A 959 28.31 -18.03 2.20
C ALA A 959 29.21 -16.81 2.38
N ASP A 960 28.68 -15.61 2.22
CA ASP A 960 29.38 -14.36 2.54
C ASP A 960 29.56 -14.20 4.06
N ILE A 961 30.72 -14.59 4.60
CA ILE A 961 30.98 -14.50 6.05
C ILE A 961 31.59 -13.15 6.44
N ASN A 962 31.82 -12.24 5.49
CA ASN A 962 32.55 -11.01 5.72
C ASN A 962 31.76 -9.74 5.35
N GLY A 963 30.63 -9.88 4.67
CA GLY A 963 29.67 -8.84 4.33
C GLY A 963 30.10 -7.98 3.15
N ASP A 964 30.96 -8.51 2.26
CA ASP A 964 31.43 -7.80 1.07
C ASP A 964 30.61 -8.09 -0.19
N GLY A 965 29.52 -8.85 -0.04
CA GLY A 965 28.61 -9.25 -1.10
C GLY A 965 29.17 -10.37 -1.98
N ARG A 966 30.25 -11.04 -1.57
CA ARG A 966 30.82 -12.20 -2.27
C ARG A 966 30.77 -13.42 -1.38
N ASP A 967 30.32 -14.53 -1.94
CA ASP A 967 30.30 -15.78 -1.20
C ASP A 967 31.71 -16.35 -1.00
N ASP A 968 31.98 -16.72 0.24
CA ASP A 968 33.25 -17.28 0.69
C ASP A 968 33.24 -18.81 0.62
N TYR A 969 34.41 -19.41 0.37
CA TYR A 969 34.54 -20.87 0.34
C TYR A 969 34.74 -21.41 1.76
N LEU A 970 33.84 -22.28 2.21
CA LEU A 970 33.84 -22.82 3.56
C LEU A 970 34.09 -24.33 3.54
N ARG A 971 35.16 -24.78 4.22
CA ARG A 971 35.41 -26.19 4.50
C ARG A 971 34.87 -26.57 5.87
N VAL A 972 33.84 -27.40 5.88
CA VAL A 972 33.09 -27.82 7.08
C VAL A 972 33.56 -29.19 7.59
N GLY A 973 34.12 -29.19 8.79
CA GLY A 973 34.51 -30.36 9.55
C GLY A 973 33.33 -31.20 10.04
N THR A 974 33.61 -32.43 10.48
CA THR A 974 32.57 -33.38 10.92
C THR A 974 31.80 -32.90 12.15
N ALA A 975 32.44 -32.12 13.03
CA ALA A 975 31.81 -31.49 14.19
C ALA A 975 31.46 -30.01 13.95
N GLY A 976 31.28 -29.62 12.69
CA GLY A 976 30.84 -28.28 12.31
C GLY A 976 31.93 -27.21 12.40
N GLN A 977 33.21 -27.55 12.56
CA GLN A 977 34.29 -26.57 12.47
C GLN A 977 34.40 -26.03 11.04
N VAL A 978 34.74 -24.75 10.87
CA VAL A 978 34.82 -24.11 9.56
C VAL A 978 36.19 -23.50 9.35
N HIS A 979 36.85 -23.91 8.27
CA HIS A 979 37.99 -23.20 7.68
C HIS A 979 37.47 -22.41 6.49
N ALA A 980 37.57 -21.08 6.56
CA ALA A 980 37.03 -20.20 5.54
C ALA A 980 38.14 -19.64 4.65
N TYR A 981 37.80 -19.35 3.42
CA TYR A 981 38.66 -18.68 2.44
C TYR A 981 37.84 -17.53 1.87
N THR A 982 38.18 -16.29 2.26
CA THR A 982 37.36 -15.12 1.91
C THR A 982 37.68 -14.62 0.50
N ASN A 983 36.65 -14.34 -0.30
CA ASN A 983 36.76 -13.97 -1.70
C ASN A 983 36.95 -12.46 -1.87
N THR A 984 38.15 -12.01 -2.27
CA THR A 984 38.43 -10.58 -2.46
C THR A 984 38.17 -10.07 -3.89
N GLY A 985 37.47 -10.86 -4.69
CA GLY A 985 37.14 -10.55 -6.08
C GLY A 985 38.27 -10.82 -7.07
N LEU A 986 38.06 -10.40 -8.31
CA LEU A 986 38.99 -10.59 -9.42
C LEU A 986 40.15 -9.59 -9.35
N ALA A 987 41.39 -10.05 -9.49
CA ALA A 987 42.48 -9.15 -9.79
C ALA A 987 42.34 -8.65 -11.24
N SER A 988 42.75 -7.40 -11.52
CA SER A 988 42.60 -6.75 -12.84
C SER A 988 43.23 -7.52 -14.02
N ASP A 989 44.10 -8.50 -13.73
CA ASP A 989 44.82 -9.35 -14.67
C ASP A 989 44.63 -10.87 -14.44
N ASN A 990 43.81 -11.27 -13.46
CA ASN A 990 43.56 -12.67 -13.14
C ASN A 990 42.05 -12.98 -13.18
N PRO A 991 41.58 -13.88 -14.06
CA PRO A 991 40.18 -14.28 -14.12
C PRO A 991 39.76 -15.21 -12.96
N LYS A 992 40.64 -15.50 -12.00
CA LYS A 992 40.33 -16.25 -10.78
C LYS A 992 40.17 -15.31 -9.58
N PRO A 993 39.20 -15.59 -8.69
CA PRO A 993 39.08 -14.89 -7.43
C PRO A 993 40.35 -15.06 -6.60
N VAL A 994 40.71 -14.02 -5.85
CA VAL A 994 41.76 -14.09 -4.84
C VAL A 994 41.13 -14.51 -3.52
N TRP A 995 41.67 -15.57 -2.93
CA TRP A 995 41.20 -16.14 -1.69
C TRP A 995 42.13 -15.79 -0.53
N ILE A 996 41.60 -15.26 0.56
CA ILE A 996 42.34 -15.03 1.80
C ILE A 996 41.96 -16.12 2.82
N GLU A 997 42.94 -16.92 3.23
CA GLU A 997 42.72 -17.99 4.19
C GLU A 997 42.41 -17.46 5.60
N LYS A 998 41.35 -18.00 6.22
CA LYS A 998 40.92 -17.77 7.60
C LYS A 998 40.84 -19.12 8.33
N LEU A 999 41.96 -19.51 8.92
CA LEU A 999 42.08 -20.77 9.65
C LEU A 999 41.19 -20.79 10.90
N ASN A 1000 40.38 -21.84 11.05
CA ASN A 1000 39.46 -22.03 12.18
C ASN A 1000 38.50 -20.85 12.41
N TRP A 1001 37.97 -20.26 11.33
CA TRP A 1001 37.02 -19.16 11.40
C TRP A 1001 35.86 -19.45 12.36
N ALA A 1002 35.27 -20.66 12.31
CA ALA A 1002 34.34 -21.15 13.32
C ALA A 1002 34.90 -22.42 14.02
N PRO A 1003 35.00 -22.45 15.35
CA PRO A 1003 35.51 -23.61 16.08
C PRO A 1003 34.52 -24.79 16.15
N GLY A 1004 33.29 -24.63 15.63
CA GLY A 1004 32.20 -25.59 15.75
C GLY A 1004 31.38 -25.38 17.02
N ALA A 1005 30.04 -25.42 16.89
CA ALA A 1005 29.14 -25.30 18.03
C ALA A 1005 28.77 -26.67 18.64
N THR A 1006 28.29 -26.66 19.88
CA THR A 1006 27.81 -27.90 20.52
C THR A 1006 26.58 -28.42 19.76
N GLY A 1007 26.61 -29.70 19.35
CA GLY A 1007 25.55 -30.30 18.53
C GLY A 1007 25.64 -29.96 17.03
N ALA A 1008 26.66 -29.20 16.61
CA ALA A 1008 26.94 -28.97 15.20
C ALA A 1008 27.58 -30.20 14.55
N SER A 1009 27.21 -30.41 13.30
CA SER A 1009 27.76 -31.40 12.39
C SER A 1009 27.69 -30.83 10.97
N ARG A 1010 28.46 -31.42 10.08
CA ARG A 1010 28.42 -31.07 8.66
C ARG A 1010 27.01 -31.13 8.03
N ASN A 1011 26.17 -32.05 8.52
CA ASN A 1011 24.86 -32.32 7.92
C ASN A 1011 23.78 -31.34 8.38
N ASN A 1012 23.98 -30.75 9.56
CA ASN A 1012 22.98 -29.93 10.20
C ASN A 1012 23.38 -28.46 10.31
N LEU A 1013 24.54 -28.10 9.77
CA LEU A 1013 24.99 -26.73 9.65
C LEU A 1013 24.37 -26.04 8.43
N ARG A 1014 23.91 -24.80 8.62
CA ARG A 1014 23.52 -23.85 7.56
C ARG A 1014 24.25 -22.54 7.77
N PHE A 1015 24.38 -21.78 6.69
CA PHE A 1015 24.94 -20.43 6.70
C PHE A 1015 23.94 -19.50 6.05
N ALA A 1016 23.52 -18.47 6.77
CA ALA A 1016 22.62 -17.46 6.24
C ALA A 1016 22.61 -16.25 7.18
N ASP A 1017 22.50 -15.05 6.62
CA ASP A 1017 22.35 -13.83 7.40
C ASP A 1017 20.95 -13.79 8.02
N VAL A 1018 20.82 -14.01 9.32
CA VAL A 1018 19.52 -14.02 10.01
C VAL A 1018 19.23 -12.73 10.75
N ASP A 1019 20.19 -11.82 10.85
CA ASP A 1019 20.07 -10.55 11.58
C ASP A 1019 20.22 -9.29 10.71
N ASN A 1020 20.40 -9.46 9.40
CA ASN A 1020 20.59 -8.42 8.39
C ASN A 1020 21.83 -7.55 8.67
N ASP A 1021 22.93 -8.19 9.10
CA ASP A 1021 24.23 -7.52 9.25
C ASP A 1021 25.14 -7.67 8.01
N ASN A 1022 24.57 -8.24 6.93
CA ASN A 1022 25.17 -8.66 5.66
C ASN A 1022 26.17 -9.83 5.79
N LYS A 1023 26.37 -10.40 6.97
CA LYS A 1023 27.23 -11.57 7.13
C LYS A 1023 26.39 -12.80 7.39
N ALA A 1024 26.77 -13.89 6.74
CA ALA A 1024 26.18 -15.18 6.99
C ALA A 1024 26.48 -15.65 8.41
N ASP A 1025 25.41 -15.98 9.13
CA ASP A 1025 25.45 -16.54 10.45
C ASP A 1025 25.61 -18.05 10.42
N TYR A 1026 26.14 -18.59 11.51
CA TYR A 1026 26.35 -20.03 11.66
C TYR A 1026 25.11 -20.63 12.32
N LEU A 1027 24.37 -21.50 11.63
CA LEU A 1027 23.10 -22.04 12.11
C LEU A 1027 23.16 -23.56 12.31
N THR A 1028 22.85 -24.06 13.51
CA THR A 1028 22.69 -25.51 13.73
C THR A 1028 21.24 -25.90 13.73
N VAL A 1029 20.85 -26.79 12.82
CA VAL A 1029 19.50 -27.32 12.70
C VAL A 1029 19.41 -28.66 13.43
N GLY A 1030 18.46 -28.88 14.32
CA GLY A 1030 18.23 -30.19 14.93
C GLY A 1030 17.42 -31.11 14.01
N SER A 1031 17.28 -32.38 14.40
CA SER A 1031 16.55 -33.38 13.60
C SER A 1031 15.09 -33.00 13.35
N ASN A 1032 14.49 -32.23 14.26
CA ASN A 1032 13.10 -31.78 14.20
C ASN A 1032 12.98 -30.33 13.67
N GLY A 1033 14.05 -29.82 13.08
CA GLY A 1033 14.07 -28.52 12.44
C GLY A 1033 14.16 -27.33 13.40
N ASN A 1034 14.40 -27.53 14.70
CA ASN A 1034 14.80 -26.45 15.60
C ASN A 1034 16.15 -25.88 15.17
N VAL A 1035 16.40 -24.61 15.41
CA VAL A 1035 17.62 -23.92 14.97
C VAL A 1035 18.26 -23.19 16.14
N HIS A 1036 19.57 -23.32 16.29
CA HIS A 1036 20.37 -22.38 17.07
C HIS A 1036 21.15 -21.50 16.09
N ALA A 1037 21.00 -20.18 16.22
CA ALA A 1037 21.79 -19.23 15.45
C ALA A 1037 23.03 -18.81 16.24
N TYR A 1038 24.13 -18.59 15.54
CA TYR A 1038 25.37 -18.08 16.06
C TYR A 1038 25.76 -16.91 15.16
N LEU A 1039 25.42 -15.70 15.60
CA LEU A 1039 25.53 -14.50 14.78
C LEU A 1039 26.98 -14.13 14.57
N ASN A 1040 27.34 -13.85 13.33
CA ASN A 1040 28.72 -13.64 12.93
C ASN A 1040 29.17 -12.21 13.23
N ARG A 1041 29.89 -12.03 14.34
CA ARG A 1041 30.51 -10.76 14.72
C ARG A 1041 31.93 -10.61 14.19
N GLY A 1042 32.32 -11.37 13.16
CA GLY A 1042 33.65 -11.39 12.55
C GLY A 1042 34.41 -12.71 12.77
N GLY A 1043 33.84 -13.67 13.48
CA GLY A 1043 34.42 -15.00 13.70
C GLY A 1043 35.62 -15.00 14.65
N LYS A 1044 36.39 -16.10 14.64
CA LYS A 1044 37.52 -16.29 15.55
C LYS A 1044 38.55 -15.17 15.40
N ASP A 1045 38.85 -14.48 16.50
CA ASP A 1045 39.84 -13.40 16.64
C ASP A 1045 39.45 -12.03 16.02
N ALA A 1046 38.22 -11.86 15.52
CA ALA A 1046 37.73 -10.58 14.96
C ALA A 1046 36.30 -10.19 15.39
N GLY A 1047 35.84 -10.69 16.54
CA GLY A 1047 34.58 -10.32 17.21
C GLY A 1047 33.69 -11.50 17.59
N GLY A 1048 33.98 -12.71 17.10
CA GLY A 1048 33.41 -13.96 17.58
C GLY A 1048 32.04 -14.31 17.00
N PHE A 1049 31.34 -15.21 17.70
CA PHE A 1049 29.96 -15.59 17.40
C PHE A 1049 29.07 -15.33 18.61
N GLU A 1050 27.92 -14.71 18.38
CA GLU A 1050 26.91 -14.44 19.40
C GLU A 1050 25.81 -15.52 19.34
N ALA A 1051 25.63 -16.29 20.41
CA ALA A 1051 24.77 -17.46 20.40
C ALA A 1051 23.31 -17.13 20.75
N HIS A 1052 22.40 -17.41 19.82
CA HIS A 1052 20.96 -17.37 19.96
C HIS A 1052 20.40 -18.80 19.86
N LEU A 1053 20.30 -19.45 21.03
CA LEU A 1053 19.83 -20.83 21.11
C LEU A 1053 18.31 -20.87 20.95
N ASN A 1054 17.79 -21.81 20.17
CA ASN A 1054 16.35 -21.87 19.82
C ASN A 1054 15.90 -20.64 19.03
N PHE A 1055 16.79 -20.12 18.18
CA PHE A 1055 16.48 -19.15 17.15
C PHE A 1055 15.23 -19.52 16.36
N ALA A 1056 15.05 -20.81 16.09
CA ALA A 1056 13.75 -21.37 15.71
C ALA A 1056 13.44 -22.58 16.60
N ASN A 1057 12.21 -22.66 17.11
CA ASN A 1057 11.72 -23.85 17.82
C ASN A 1057 11.50 -25.03 16.86
N GLU A 1058 11.12 -26.18 17.43
CA GLU A 1058 10.88 -27.40 16.67
C GLU A 1058 9.75 -27.25 15.67
N SER A 1059 10.12 -27.20 14.40
CA SER A 1059 9.19 -27.12 13.28
C SER A 1059 8.40 -28.41 13.05
N ASN A 1060 8.88 -29.52 13.63
CA ASN A 1060 8.49 -30.90 13.34
C ASN A 1060 8.77 -31.34 11.89
N TYR A 1061 9.56 -30.57 11.14
CA TYR A 1061 10.11 -31.01 9.85
C TYR A 1061 11.50 -31.59 10.05
N PRO A 1062 11.88 -32.60 9.25
CA PRO A 1062 13.24 -33.12 9.26
C PRO A 1062 14.24 -31.99 9.01
N GLY A 1063 15.22 -31.82 9.91
CA GLY A 1063 16.24 -30.78 9.81
C GLY A 1063 17.04 -30.82 8.49
N GLY A 1064 17.12 -31.99 7.86
CA GLY A 1064 17.72 -32.15 6.53
C GLY A 1064 17.01 -31.38 5.41
N LEU A 1065 15.73 -31.04 5.59
CA LEU A 1065 14.93 -30.27 4.63
C LEU A 1065 14.99 -28.75 4.89
N VAL A 1066 15.55 -28.35 6.02
CA VAL A 1066 15.60 -26.93 6.43
C VAL A 1066 16.69 -26.22 5.65
N GLN A 1067 16.32 -25.09 5.06
CA GLN A 1067 17.20 -24.14 4.38
C GLN A 1067 16.90 -22.73 4.89
N PHE A 1068 17.85 -21.81 4.69
CA PHE A 1068 17.73 -20.42 5.09
C PHE A 1068 18.13 -19.54 3.92
N LYS A 1069 17.20 -18.72 3.44
CA LYS A 1069 17.40 -17.74 2.36
C LYS A 1069 16.35 -16.65 2.50
N ASP A 1070 16.71 -15.41 2.20
CA ASP A 1070 15.79 -14.27 2.25
C ASP A 1070 14.85 -14.31 1.04
N ILE A 1071 13.62 -14.79 1.24
CA ILE A 1071 12.60 -14.79 0.19
C ILE A 1071 11.75 -13.51 0.25
N SER A 1072 11.94 -12.66 1.24
CA SER A 1072 11.17 -11.44 1.47
C SER A 1072 11.86 -10.17 0.96
N GLY A 1073 13.17 -10.23 0.75
CA GLY A 1073 14.03 -9.10 0.43
C GLY A 1073 14.28 -8.16 1.61
N ASP A 1074 14.03 -8.60 2.85
CA ASP A 1074 14.21 -7.78 4.06
C ASP A 1074 15.62 -7.86 4.66
N GLY A 1075 16.51 -8.59 3.99
CA GLY A 1075 17.90 -8.84 4.36
C GLY A 1075 18.07 -9.96 5.38
N LYS A 1076 16.98 -10.54 5.89
CA LYS A 1076 17.04 -11.66 6.83
C LYS A 1076 16.67 -12.96 6.15
N ALA A 1077 17.45 -13.98 6.42
CA ALA A 1077 17.19 -15.30 5.90
C ALA A 1077 15.97 -15.91 6.57
N ASP A 1078 15.03 -16.33 5.73
CA ASP A 1078 13.78 -16.94 6.13
C ASP A 1078 13.94 -18.45 6.32
N TYR A 1079 13.11 -19.04 7.16
CA TYR A 1079 13.14 -20.47 7.41
C TYR A 1079 12.34 -21.19 6.33
N LEU A 1080 13.00 -22.08 5.59
CA LEU A 1080 12.41 -22.80 4.47
C LEU A 1080 12.46 -24.31 4.72
N VAL A 1081 11.36 -25.01 4.47
CA VAL A 1081 11.32 -26.47 4.36
C VAL A 1081 11.18 -26.80 2.89
N VAL A 1082 12.27 -27.28 2.32
CA VAL A 1082 12.38 -27.62 0.90
C VAL A 1082 12.24 -29.13 0.75
N TYR A 1083 11.10 -29.55 0.21
CA TYR A 1083 10.80 -30.96 0.02
C TYR A 1083 11.55 -31.52 -1.21
N ASN A 1084 11.91 -32.80 -1.17
CA ASN A 1084 12.54 -33.49 -2.30
C ASN A 1084 11.69 -33.47 -3.59
N GLN A 1085 10.38 -33.24 -3.45
CA GLN A 1085 9.40 -33.12 -4.53
C GLN A 1085 9.23 -31.67 -5.04
N GLY A 1086 10.06 -30.74 -4.59
CA GLY A 1086 10.08 -29.35 -5.05
C GLY A 1086 9.05 -28.42 -4.44
N ALA A 1087 8.17 -28.92 -3.57
CA ALA A 1087 7.37 -28.04 -2.74
C ALA A 1087 8.27 -27.29 -1.76
N VAL A 1088 7.95 -26.03 -1.51
CA VAL A 1088 8.67 -25.19 -0.53
C VAL A 1088 7.67 -24.59 0.43
N ARG A 1089 7.94 -24.76 1.72
CA ARG A 1089 7.19 -24.10 2.79
C ARG A 1089 8.09 -23.08 3.48
N ALA A 1090 7.55 -21.92 3.81
CA ALA A 1090 8.34 -20.82 4.36
C ALA A 1090 7.76 -20.19 5.61
N TRP A 1091 8.65 -19.62 6.41
CA TRP A 1091 8.37 -18.72 7.52
C TRP A 1091 9.29 -17.52 7.43
N LEU A 1092 8.71 -16.32 7.46
CA LEU A 1092 9.47 -15.09 7.45
C LEU A 1092 10.18 -14.91 8.79
N ASN A 1093 11.46 -14.54 8.72
CA ASN A 1093 12.26 -14.20 9.88
C ASN A 1093 11.93 -12.78 10.35
N ARG A 1094 11.14 -12.67 11.43
CA ARG A 1094 10.82 -11.38 12.08
C ARG A 1094 11.80 -11.00 13.17
N GLY A 1095 12.96 -11.65 13.19
CA GLY A 1095 13.94 -11.56 14.25
C GLY A 1095 14.10 -12.87 15.01
N GLY A 1096 13.34 -13.94 14.74
CA GLY A 1096 13.41 -15.17 15.56
C GLY A 1096 13.42 -14.85 17.06
N ASN A 1097 14.34 -15.45 17.82
CA ASN A 1097 14.61 -15.05 19.21
C ASN A 1097 15.81 -14.09 19.39
N LEU A 1098 16.10 -13.28 18.37
CA LEU A 1098 17.17 -12.26 18.37
C LEU A 1098 16.84 -11.08 19.29
#